data_AF-C8X9Q9-F1
#
_entry.id   AF-C8X9Q9-F1
#
_cell.length_a   1.000
_cell.length_b   1.000
_cell.length_c   1.000
_cell.angle_alpha   90.00
_cell.angle_beta   90.00
_cell.angle_gamma   90.00
#
_symmetry.space_group_name_H-M   'P 1'
#
loop_
_entity.id
_entity.type
_entity.pdbx_description
1 polymer ?
#
loop_
_entity_poly.entity_id
_entity_poly.type
_entity_poly.pdbx_seq_one_letter_code
_entity_poly.pdbx_strand_id
1 'polypeptide(L)'
;MPKPISLFVHAPFRATDPQPGPWSLRLAFGDPQPPELRAWPGELAEFVLLETTSPNTPLHAAASGYLSTRFPDDRVADPNRALATDPTQDEPATVLIYLNPRPFVDLDPALSLLLGQLNSDAPTATPAMANRFTVPPGFLRSFIYLNVDTASLRTALTPALDALTVPPATTAMERDTRWRLFLQGDADIHVRAGDVIGRAGAAVMAPTAAGRRQVGFSVLSRQGTMDPARFYDHVRDFVEESATLDDWLGLVPQRWPLLGGNVPVADLIQRTREFIYPYSALTQFAFDRALTPAQWREVGNNQKAQYRKRLLRRTGQHSGTDPVPPFQFNDPDWENLFQLEAVAEYYANFTDPWRAGAAPLDVGDPAYQPIELLPIQGAGATATGNRLTLDGAPDFGRIWPGRDLVSVDADAGREGKTYRITGVDPANNQLTLDAHPDLGGAATTAWRIIGRPTLVLIDPMGGRIAGESATVVTAGPPSRVRLDPPAGTLAKVNKYGFETIEFHQDTSSAARSHIYRITGVEPANNTVVLDGTPLFPDGTSEWSIPAGVGGQLPRLAYSLGKNEARGWDHYDGVIFLVYDGDVLGRFRFSSYTSHAHEPHTEHRSSIRGNARYFIESYRSGNAYKNFSFKLVDTGSMTFSTGGWVFGYDGVRENRHYFESQVEEDTAAPGTVPGTIGKGLIRLHRGNYGGGGTGSDGCVTSPVYFHLRAALAALFRGEHTLLANPESFDPRLEQIASALTPQANDALYTAIGDPATGASVWNSKIAAVLWLIRPDERPLG
;
A
#
# COMPACT_ATOMS: atom_id res chain seq x y z
N MET A 1 -28.75 -9.21 -24.52
CA MET A 1 -27.33 -9.58 -24.30
C MET A 1 -27.24 -10.24 -22.93
N PRO A 2 -26.37 -11.24 -22.71
CA PRO A 2 -26.15 -11.76 -21.37
C PRO A 2 -25.71 -10.62 -20.47
N LYS A 3 -26.26 -10.57 -19.27
CA LYS A 3 -25.93 -9.52 -18.31
C LYS A 3 -24.51 -9.76 -17.77
N PRO A 4 -23.71 -8.70 -17.54
CA PRO A 4 -22.30 -8.84 -17.23
C PRO A 4 -22.00 -9.27 -15.78
N ILE A 5 -22.98 -9.16 -14.87
CA ILE A 5 -22.88 -9.50 -13.45
C ILE A 5 -23.83 -10.66 -13.12
N SER A 6 -23.40 -11.58 -12.25
CA SER A 6 -24.18 -12.70 -11.73
C SER A 6 -24.04 -12.75 -10.20
N LEU A 7 -25.02 -13.33 -9.50
CA LEU A 7 -24.93 -13.59 -8.06
C LEU A 7 -23.93 -14.71 -7.78
N PHE A 8 -23.05 -14.52 -6.80
CA PHE A 8 -22.06 -15.54 -6.44
C PHE A 8 -22.64 -16.80 -5.75
N VAL A 9 -23.88 -16.70 -5.26
CA VAL A 9 -24.70 -17.79 -4.72
C VAL A 9 -26.11 -17.65 -5.30
N HIS A 10 -26.74 -18.76 -5.67
CA HIS A 10 -28.08 -18.76 -6.27
C HIS A 10 -29.16 -19.21 -5.29
N ALA A 11 -30.40 -18.78 -5.57
CA ALA A 11 -31.61 -19.13 -4.84
C ALA A 11 -31.81 -20.66 -4.77
N PRO A 12 -32.53 -21.18 -3.76
CA PRO A 12 -33.39 -20.46 -2.80
C PRO A 12 -32.64 -19.76 -1.65
N PHE A 13 -33.06 -18.54 -1.29
CA PHE A 13 -32.55 -17.75 -0.15
C PHE A 13 -33.58 -17.69 0.99
N ARG A 14 -33.12 -17.61 2.23
CA ARG A 14 -33.93 -17.87 3.43
C ARG A 14 -34.67 -16.63 3.97
N ALA A 15 -35.29 -15.83 3.10
CA ALA A 15 -35.89 -14.56 3.55
C ALA A 15 -37.29 -14.72 4.17
N THR A 16 -38.20 -15.55 3.61
CA THR A 16 -39.62 -15.55 4.06
C THR A 16 -40.44 -16.84 3.85
N ASP A 17 -39.90 -17.93 3.28
CA ASP A 17 -40.65 -19.15 2.94
C ASP A 17 -40.46 -20.29 4.00
N PRO A 18 -41.50 -21.05 4.41
CA PRO A 18 -41.38 -22.18 5.35
C PRO A 18 -40.47 -23.35 4.89
N GLN A 19 -40.05 -23.42 3.62
CA GLN A 19 -39.05 -24.40 3.17
C GLN A 19 -37.64 -23.79 3.21
N PRO A 20 -36.70 -24.30 4.03
CA PRO A 20 -35.40 -23.67 4.25
C PRO A 20 -34.50 -23.74 3.01
N GLY A 21 -34.23 -22.60 2.38
CA GLY A 21 -33.12 -22.47 1.43
C GLY A 21 -31.77 -22.78 2.10
N PRO A 22 -30.75 -23.22 1.32
CA PRO A 22 -29.51 -23.72 1.89
C PRO A 22 -28.64 -22.64 2.53
N TRP A 23 -28.80 -21.35 2.18
CA TRP A 23 -27.94 -20.25 2.64
C TRP A 23 -28.51 -19.44 3.81
N SER A 24 -27.64 -19.06 4.74
CA SER A 24 -27.92 -18.11 5.83
C SER A 24 -26.75 -17.17 6.09
N LEU A 25 -27.03 -15.90 6.39
CA LEU A 25 -26.02 -14.93 6.80
C LEU A 25 -25.49 -15.26 8.20
N ARG A 26 -24.17 -15.28 8.36
CA ARG A 26 -23.48 -15.46 9.65
C ARG A 26 -22.83 -14.19 10.15
N LEU A 27 -22.30 -13.39 9.22
CA LEU A 27 -21.63 -12.12 9.52
C LEU A 27 -21.95 -11.17 8.38
N ALA A 28 -22.53 -10.01 8.70
CA ALA A 28 -22.75 -8.97 7.71
C ALA A 28 -21.49 -8.14 7.50
N PHE A 29 -21.41 -7.45 6.37
CA PHE A 29 -20.39 -6.43 6.16
C PHE A 29 -20.51 -5.35 7.25
N GLY A 30 -19.38 -4.91 7.80
CA GLY A 30 -19.33 -3.91 8.87
C GLY A 30 -19.66 -4.42 10.28
N ASP A 31 -20.09 -5.68 10.45
CA ASP A 31 -20.25 -6.27 11.78
C ASP A 31 -18.86 -6.47 12.44
N PRO A 32 -18.70 -6.33 13.77
CA PRO A 32 -17.45 -6.65 14.44
C PRO A 32 -16.98 -8.08 14.16
N GLN A 33 -15.70 -8.24 13.79
CA GLN A 33 -15.15 -9.56 13.52
C GLN A 33 -15.00 -10.35 14.82
N PRO A 34 -15.51 -11.59 14.85
CA PRO A 34 -15.33 -12.46 16.00
C PRO A 34 -13.86 -12.92 16.08
N PRO A 35 -13.35 -13.27 17.27
CA PRO A 35 -11.94 -13.66 17.46
C PRO A 35 -11.44 -14.77 16.54
N GLU A 36 -12.31 -15.71 16.17
CA GLU A 36 -12.04 -16.85 15.29
C GLU A 36 -11.71 -16.42 13.86
N LEU A 37 -12.13 -15.23 13.44
CA LEU A 37 -11.83 -14.66 12.13
C LEU A 37 -10.67 -13.67 12.16
N ARG A 38 -9.96 -13.49 13.28
CA ARG A 38 -8.85 -12.51 13.38
C ARG A 38 -7.64 -12.82 12.52
N ALA A 39 -7.57 -13.99 11.89
CA ALA A 39 -6.61 -14.24 10.82
C ALA A 39 -6.81 -13.30 9.62
N TRP A 40 -7.99 -12.68 9.51
CA TRP A 40 -8.29 -11.63 8.54
C TRP A 40 -7.94 -10.26 9.15
N PRO A 41 -7.21 -9.40 8.42
CA PRO A 41 -6.79 -8.10 8.94
C PRO A 41 -8.00 -7.16 9.06
N GLY A 42 -8.61 -7.04 10.24
CA GLY A 42 -9.73 -6.13 10.44
C GLY A 42 -10.41 -6.21 11.81
N GLU A 43 -11.00 -5.10 12.27
CA GLU A 43 -11.92 -5.09 13.42
C GLU A 43 -13.38 -5.31 13.00
N LEU A 44 -13.71 -4.85 11.80
CA LEU A 44 -15.02 -5.00 11.18
C LEU A 44 -14.91 -5.95 9.99
N ALA A 45 -15.99 -6.68 9.73
CA ALA A 45 -16.06 -7.60 8.61
C ALA A 45 -16.05 -6.81 7.30
N GLU A 46 -14.99 -6.95 6.52
CA GLU A 46 -14.87 -6.35 5.18
C GLU A 46 -15.50 -7.23 4.08
N PHE A 47 -16.38 -8.13 4.50
CA PHE A 47 -17.03 -9.14 3.68
C PHE A 47 -18.32 -9.58 4.36
N VAL A 48 -19.17 -10.26 3.61
CA VAL A 48 -20.31 -11.00 4.14
C VAL A 48 -19.93 -12.46 4.27
N LEU A 49 -20.23 -13.09 5.40
CA LEU A 49 -20.02 -14.53 5.59
C LEU A 49 -21.35 -15.26 5.48
N LEU A 50 -21.45 -16.14 4.49
CA LEU A 50 -22.62 -16.99 4.30
C LEU A 50 -22.30 -18.42 4.73
N GLU A 51 -23.26 -19.08 5.38
CA GLU A 51 -23.21 -20.50 5.72
C GLU A 51 -24.22 -21.26 4.85
N THR A 52 -23.83 -22.46 4.39
CA THR A 52 -24.72 -23.40 3.73
C THR A 52 -24.89 -24.71 4.49
N THR A 53 -26.12 -25.22 4.47
CA THR A 53 -26.48 -26.56 4.99
C THR A 53 -26.16 -27.68 4.00
N SER A 54 -26.00 -27.34 2.72
CA SER A 54 -25.82 -28.28 1.63
C SER A 54 -24.36 -28.27 1.20
N PRO A 55 -23.59 -29.35 1.45
CA PRO A 55 -22.16 -29.39 1.17
C PRO A 55 -21.81 -29.37 -0.33
N ASN A 56 -22.83 -29.56 -1.19
CA ASN A 56 -22.70 -29.59 -2.64
C ASN A 56 -23.13 -28.29 -3.33
N THR A 57 -23.50 -27.25 -2.58
CA THR A 57 -23.95 -25.99 -3.19
C THR A 57 -22.78 -25.30 -3.90
N PRO A 58 -22.90 -25.01 -5.21
CA PRO A 58 -21.84 -24.37 -5.97
C PRO A 58 -21.69 -22.89 -5.60
N LEU A 59 -20.49 -22.36 -5.80
CA LEU A 59 -20.20 -20.93 -5.90
C LEU A 59 -20.08 -20.55 -7.37
N HIS A 60 -20.50 -19.34 -7.70
CA HIS A 60 -20.52 -18.82 -9.07
C HIS A 60 -19.63 -17.59 -9.22
N ALA A 61 -19.04 -17.43 -10.40
CA ALA A 61 -18.28 -16.24 -10.77
C ALA A 61 -19.23 -15.04 -10.93
N ALA A 62 -19.03 -13.99 -10.15
CA ALA A 62 -19.91 -12.82 -10.11
C ALA A 62 -19.82 -11.95 -11.37
N ALA A 63 -18.79 -12.15 -12.20
CA ALA A 63 -18.61 -11.47 -13.48
C ALA A 63 -17.71 -12.31 -14.40
N SER A 64 -17.68 -11.95 -15.68
CA SER A 64 -16.67 -12.48 -16.60
C SER A 64 -15.31 -11.84 -16.33
N GLY A 65 -14.26 -12.64 -16.22
CA GLY A 65 -12.97 -12.12 -15.76
C GLY A 65 -11.88 -13.17 -15.64
N TYR A 66 -10.89 -12.85 -14.82
CA TYR A 66 -9.75 -13.68 -14.49
C TYR A 66 -9.72 -13.97 -12.99
N LEU A 67 -9.84 -15.24 -12.62
CA LEU A 67 -9.56 -15.70 -11.27
C LEU A 67 -8.05 -15.69 -11.02
N SER A 68 -7.66 -15.22 -9.84
CA SER A 68 -6.28 -15.13 -9.38
C SER A 68 -6.26 -15.40 -7.87
N THR A 69 -5.22 -16.03 -7.34
CA THR A 69 -4.95 -16.06 -5.88
C THR A 69 -4.10 -14.88 -5.42
N ARG A 70 -3.56 -14.11 -6.37
CA ARG A 70 -2.81 -12.87 -6.15
C ARG A 70 -3.75 -11.66 -6.15
N PHE A 71 -3.44 -10.69 -5.30
CA PHE A 71 -4.14 -9.42 -5.23
C PHE A 71 -4.11 -8.68 -6.59
N PRO A 72 -5.19 -8.00 -7.01
CA PRO A 72 -5.35 -7.50 -8.39
C PRO A 72 -4.30 -6.46 -8.84
N ASP A 73 -3.76 -5.67 -7.91
CA ASP A 73 -2.81 -4.59 -8.19
C ASP A 73 -1.34 -5.08 -8.28
N ASP A 74 -1.06 -6.35 -7.96
CA ASP A 74 0.29 -6.92 -8.01
C ASP A 74 0.71 -7.35 -9.43
N ARG A 75 0.04 -6.81 -10.46
CA ARG A 75 0.21 -7.18 -11.87
C ARG A 75 1.55 -6.83 -12.49
N VAL A 76 2.45 -6.16 -11.75
CA VAL A 76 3.85 -6.07 -12.17
C VAL A 76 4.54 -7.40 -11.89
N ALA A 77 4.06 -8.47 -12.56
CA ALA A 77 4.80 -9.71 -12.64
C ALA A 77 6.14 -9.39 -13.30
N ASP A 78 7.24 -9.84 -12.71
CA ASP A 78 8.54 -9.79 -13.36
C ASP A 78 8.42 -10.56 -14.70
N PRO A 79 8.56 -9.88 -15.86
CA PRO A 79 8.44 -10.53 -17.15
C PRO A 79 9.53 -11.59 -17.39
N ASN A 80 10.58 -11.62 -16.54
CA ASN A 80 11.68 -12.56 -16.61
C ASN A 80 11.60 -13.68 -15.57
N ARG A 81 10.52 -13.75 -14.77
CA ARG A 81 10.33 -14.83 -13.79
C ARG A 81 10.27 -16.16 -14.53
N ALA A 82 11.25 -17.03 -14.28
CA ALA A 82 11.09 -18.45 -14.58
C ALA A 82 9.96 -18.98 -13.69
N LEU A 83 8.91 -19.52 -14.33
CA LEU A 83 7.80 -20.15 -13.65
C LEU A 83 8.29 -21.48 -13.07
N ALA A 84 8.71 -21.46 -11.82
CA ALA A 84 9.13 -22.65 -11.08
C ALA A 84 8.04 -22.97 -10.05
N THR A 85 7.35 -24.09 -10.26
CA THR A 85 6.47 -24.64 -9.23
C THR A 85 7.30 -25.32 -8.16
N ASP A 86 7.04 -25.03 -6.89
CA ASP A 86 7.49 -25.89 -5.80
C ASP A 86 6.63 -27.17 -5.78
N PRO A 87 7.17 -28.36 -6.07
CA PRO A 87 6.41 -29.61 -6.00
C PRO A 87 6.16 -30.10 -4.57
N THR A 88 6.77 -29.48 -3.56
CA THR A 88 6.70 -29.91 -2.16
C THR A 88 5.68 -29.13 -1.33
N GLN A 89 5.08 -28.08 -1.90
CA GLN A 89 4.07 -27.30 -1.21
C GLN A 89 2.74 -28.05 -1.18
N ASP A 90 2.26 -28.38 0.02
CA ASP A 90 0.94 -28.99 0.21
C ASP A 90 -0.17 -28.06 -0.30
N GLU A 91 -1.19 -28.63 -0.94
CA GLU A 91 -2.36 -27.87 -1.39
C GLU A 91 -3.16 -27.43 -0.16
N PRO A 92 -3.38 -26.12 0.06
CA PRO A 92 -4.11 -25.67 1.23
C PRO A 92 -5.56 -26.17 1.15
N ALA A 93 -6.17 -26.47 2.29
CA ALA A 93 -7.56 -26.97 2.32
C ALA A 93 -8.56 -25.97 1.71
N THR A 94 -8.30 -24.68 1.88
CA THR A 94 -9.10 -23.60 1.29
C THR A 94 -8.21 -22.52 0.72
N VAL A 95 -8.76 -21.70 -0.18
CA VAL A 95 -8.02 -20.63 -0.88
C VAL A 95 -8.84 -19.34 -0.95
N LEU A 96 -8.13 -18.22 -0.95
CA LEU A 96 -8.65 -16.88 -1.25
C LEU A 96 -8.55 -16.62 -2.75
N ILE A 97 -9.64 -16.17 -3.36
CA ILE A 97 -9.70 -15.93 -4.80
C ILE A 97 -10.16 -14.50 -5.07
N TYR A 98 -9.47 -13.87 -6.03
CA TYR A 98 -9.81 -12.59 -6.63
C TYR A 98 -10.33 -12.84 -8.04
N LEU A 99 -11.56 -12.43 -8.32
CA LEU A 99 -12.12 -12.41 -9.66
C LEU A 99 -11.99 -11.01 -10.25
N ASN A 100 -10.94 -10.82 -11.04
CA ASN A 100 -10.66 -9.56 -11.71
C ASN A 100 -11.50 -9.47 -12.98
N PRO A 101 -12.56 -8.65 -13.03
CA PRO A 101 -13.31 -8.48 -14.25
C PRO A 101 -12.37 -8.00 -15.37
N ARG A 102 -12.59 -8.48 -16.60
CA ARG A 102 -11.92 -7.88 -17.76
C ARG A 102 -12.28 -6.39 -17.81
N PRO A 103 -11.39 -5.49 -18.30
CA PRO A 103 -11.71 -4.07 -18.38
C PRO A 103 -13.09 -3.91 -19.03
N PHE A 104 -14.04 -3.39 -18.25
CA PHE A 104 -15.46 -3.27 -18.62
C PHE A 104 -15.69 -2.45 -19.90
N VAL A 105 -14.65 -1.74 -20.34
CA VAL A 105 -14.56 -1.02 -21.61
C VAL A 105 -14.89 -1.92 -22.81
N ASP A 106 -14.64 -3.24 -22.71
CA ASP A 106 -14.98 -4.20 -23.76
C ASP A 106 -16.39 -4.81 -23.61
N LEU A 107 -17.08 -4.62 -22.48
CA LEU A 107 -18.26 -5.43 -22.11
C LEU A 107 -19.59 -4.67 -22.07
N ASP A 108 -19.63 -3.41 -21.62
CA ASP A 108 -20.82 -2.55 -21.75
C ASP A 108 -20.48 -1.07 -21.41
N PRO A 109 -20.60 -0.11 -22.35
CA PRO A 109 -20.40 1.31 -22.07
C PRO A 109 -21.34 1.86 -20.99
N ALA A 110 -22.57 1.35 -20.87
CA ALA A 110 -23.54 1.78 -19.88
C ALA A 110 -23.16 1.33 -18.47
N LEU A 111 -22.65 0.10 -18.32
CA LEU A 111 -22.10 -0.35 -17.04
C LEU A 111 -20.84 0.46 -16.67
N SER A 112 -19.97 0.75 -17.65
CA SER A 112 -18.79 1.58 -17.41
C SER A 112 -19.17 3.00 -16.96
N LEU A 113 -20.22 3.57 -17.55
CA LEU A 113 -20.78 4.86 -17.14
C LEU A 113 -21.40 4.79 -15.74
N LEU A 114 -22.22 3.78 -15.45
CA LEU A 114 -22.85 3.59 -14.14
C LEU A 114 -21.80 3.40 -13.03
N LEU A 115 -20.78 2.57 -13.27
CA LEU A 115 -19.65 2.41 -12.36
C LEU A 115 -18.86 3.70 -12.18
N GLY A 116 -18.87 4.60 -13.17
CA GLY A 116 -18.38 5.98 -13.02
C GLY A 116 -19.32 6.86 -12.19
N GLN A 117 -20.64 6.71 -12.34
CA GLN A 117 -21.68 7.48 -11.64
C GLN A 117 -21.78 7.16 -10.15
N LEU A 118 -21.40 5.95 -9.71
CA LEU A 118 -21.19 5.63 -8.29
C LEU A 118 -20.32 6.64 -7.55
N ASN A 119 -19.47 7.38 -8.27
CA ASN A 119 -18.65 8.45 -7.71
C ASN A 119 -19.19 9.87 -7.96
N SER A 120 -20.12 10.08 -8.89
CA SER A 120 -20.50 11.44 -9.37
C SER A 120 -21.93 11.88 -9.06
N ASP A 121 -22.83 11.00 -8.61
CA ASP A 121 -24.21 11.38 -8.28
C ASP A 121 -24.31 12.07 -6.90
N ALA A 122 -23.80 13.30 -6.82
CA ALA A 122 -24.12 14.25 -5.75
C ALA A 122 -24.97 15.40 -6.29
N PRO A 123 -26.17 15.63 -5.75
CA PRO A 123 -26.99 16.80 -6.11
C PRO A 123 -26.44 18.16 -5.64
N THR A 124 -25.43 18.22 -4.75
CA THR A 124 -24.98 19.49 -4.13
C THR A 124 -23.54 19.51 -3.60
N ALA A 125 -22.68 18.54 -3.93
CA ALA A 125 -21.28 18.59 -3.47
C ALA A 125 -20.56 19.79 -4.10
N THR A 126 -19.79 20.53 -3.30
CA THR A 126 -18.96 21.62 -3.82
C THR A 126 -18.01 21.08 -4.91
N PRO A 127 -17.71 21.85 -5.98
CA PRO A 127 -16.80 21.42 -7.04
C PRO A 127 -15.45 20.87 -6.52
N ALA A 128 -14.95 21.38 -5.40
CA ALA A 128 -13.75 20.88 -4.74
C ALA A 128 -13.85 19.44 -4.22
N MET A 129 -15.02 18.95 -3.80
CA MET A 129 -15.24 17.54 -3.45
C MET A 129 -15.58 16.69 -4.67
N ALA A 130 -16.36 17.21 -5.62
CA ALA A 130 -16.66 16.49 -6.86
C ALA A 130 -15.37 16.19 -7.68
N ASN A 131 -14.40 17.10 -7.65
CA ASN A 131 -13.07 16.90 -8.26
C ASN A 131 -12.19 15.89 -7.52
N ARG A 132 -12.46 15.56 -6.25
CA ARG A 132 -11.76 14.46 -5.53
C ARG A 132 -12.18 13.08 -6.03
N PHE A 133 -13.39 12.96 -6.56
CA PHE A 133 -13.98 11.69 -6.93
C PHE A 133 -14.18 11.53 -8.45
N THR A 134 -13.61 12.42 -9.26
CA THR A 134 -13.52 12.24 -10.72
C THR A 134 -12.45 11.19 -11.05
N VAL A 135 -12.70 9.97 -10.61
CA VAL A 135 -11.83 8.82 -10.86
C VAL A 135 -12.04 8.38 -12.32
N PRO A 136 -10.97 8.07 -13.08
CA PRO A 136 -11.10 7.47 -14.41
C PRO A 136 -11.89 6.14 -14.33
N PRO A 137 -12.51 5.69 -15.44
CA PRO A 137 -13.30 4.46 -15.48
C PRO A 137 -12.54 3.27 -14.89
N GLY A 138 -13.08 2.66 -13.82
CA GLY A 138 -12.46 1.51 -13.15
C GLY A 138 -12.81 1.30 -11.67
N PHE A 139 -14.03 1.67 -11.24
CA PHE A 139 -14.46 1.56 -9.83
C PHE A 139 -14.28 0.16 -9.25
N LEU A 140 -14.70 -0.87 -9.99
CA LEU A 140 -14.61 -2.26 -9.58
C LEU A 140 -13.25 -2.86 -9.99
N ARG A 141 -12.43 -3.24 -9.00
CA ARG A 141 -11.16 -3.94 -9.21
C ARG A 141 -11.32 -5.45 -9.27
N SER A 142 -12.11 -6.01 -8.35
CA SER A 142 -12.24 -7.45 -8.19
C SER A 142 -13.46 -7.85 -7.35
N PHE A 143 -13.86 -9.11 -7.42
CA PHE A 143 -14.67 -9.75 -6.39
C PHE A 143 -13.79 -10.67 -5.55
N ILE A 144 -13.95 -10.62 -4.24
CA ILE A 144 -13.16 -11.42 -3.29
C ILE A 144 -14.00 -12.58 -2.79
N TYR A 145 -13.46 -13.79 -2.91
CA TYR A 145 -14.03 -15.02 -2.38
C TYR A 145 -13.11 -15.60 -1.32
N LEU A 146 -13.63 -15.74 -0.11
CA LEU A 146 -12.89 -16.18 1.07
C LEU A 146 -13.33 -17.60 1.42
N ASN A 147 -12.37 -18.43 1.88
CA ASN A 147 -12.64 -19.80 2.33
C ASN A 147 -13.26 -20.68 1.22
N VAL A 148 -12.70 -20.66 0.00
CA VAL A 148 -13.16 -21.55 -1.09
C VAL A 148 -12.44 -22.89 -0.99
N ASP A 149 -13.19 -23.99 -1.03
CA ASP A 149 -12.62 -25.35 -0.96
C ASP A 149 -11.75 -25.67 -2.19
N THR A 150 -10.45 -25.87 -1.94
CA THR A 150 -9.42 -25.98 -2.98
C THR A 150 -9.65 -27.17 -3.92
N ALA A 151 -10.08 -28.33 -3.39
CA ALA A 151 -10.35 -29.52 -4.18
C ALA A 151 -11.56 -29.33 -5.14
N SER A 152 -12.64 -28.71 -4.65
CA SER A 152 -13.81 -28.39 -5.45
C SER A 152 -13.51 -27.32 -6.51
N LEU A 153 -12.67 -26.34 -6.18
CA LEU A 153 -12.22 -25.31 -7.12
C LEU A 153 -11.43 -25.94 -8.27
N ARG A 154 -10.46 -26.82 -7.98
CA ARG A 154 -9.70 -27.55 -9.01
C ARG A 154 -10.61 -28.32 -9.96
N THR A 155 -11.61 -28.99 -9.39
CA THR A 155 -12.60 -29.75 -10.16
C THR A 155 -13.39 -28.82 -11.08
N ALA A 156 -13.90 -27.71 -10.54
CA ALA A 156 -14.69 -26.74 -11.30
C ALA A 156 -13.89 -26.07 -12.44
N LEU A 157 -12.60 -25.78 -12.19
CA LEU A 157 -11.73 -25.09 -13.15
C LEU A 157 -11.02 -26.03 -14.14
N THR A 158 -11.26 -27.34 -14.10
CA THR A 158 -10.57 -28.30 -14.97
C THR A 158 -10.63 -27.92 -16.46
N PRO A 159 -11.78 -27.55 -17.05
CA PRO A 159 -11.83 -27.12 -18.46
C PRO A 159 -11.01 -25.85 -18.74
N ALA A 160 -11.03 -24.88 -17.81
CA ALA A 160 -10.32 -23.61 -17.97
C ALA A 160 -8.80 -23.77 -17.78
N LEU A 161 -8.37 -24.66 -16.88
CA LEU A 161 -6.98 -25.06 -16.71
C LEU A 161 -6.41 -25.69 -17.99
N ASP A 162 -7.20 -26.50 -18.70
CA ASP A 162 -6.78 -27.13 -19.95
C ASP A 162 -6.58 -26.11 -21.09
N ALA A 163 -7.31 -24.99 -21.04
CA ALA A 163 -7.19 -23.88 -21.99
C ALA A 163 -6.12 -22.85 -21.63
N LEU A 164 -5.58 -22.88 -20.41
CA LEU A 164 -4.60 -21.91 -19.92
C LEU A 164 -3.27 -22.04 -20.69
N THR A 165 -2.91 -20.98 -21.42
CA THR A 165 -1.59 -20.81 -22.05
C THR A 165 -0.70 -19.96 -21.16
N VAL A 166 0.44 -20.49 -20.71
CA VAL A 166 1.39 -19.76 -19.86
C VAL A 166 2.68 -19.48 -20.64
N PRO A 167 3.03 -18.21 -20.93
CA PRO A 167 4.32 -17.86 -21.53
C PRO A 167 5.48 -18.19 -20.55
N PRO A 168 6.66 -18.66 -21.01
CA PRO A 168 7.09 -18.89 -22.39
C PRO A 168 7.02 -20.39 -22.76
N ALA A 169 5.86 -21.04 -22.64
CA ALA A 169 5.79 -22.47 -22.92
C ALA A 169 5.79 -22.75 -24.44
N THR A 170 6.88 -23.33 -24.94
CA THR A 170 6.96 -23.99 -26.26
C THR A 170 6.53 -25.46 -26.20
N THR A 171 6.18 -25.99 -25.02
CA THR A 171 5.72 -27.36 -24.78
C THR A 171 4.45 -27.39 -23.95
N ALA A 172 3.59 -28.40 -24.18
CA ALA A 172 2.37 -28.60 -23.42
C ALA A 172 2.67 -28.81 -21.92
N MET A 173 2.26 -27.88 -21.06
CA MET A 173 2.35 -28.04 -19.60
C MET A 173 1.23 -28.95 -19.09
N GLU A 174 1.57 -29.86 -18.17
CA GLU A 174 0.60 -30.71 -17.46
C GLU A 174 -0.37 -29.87 -16.60
N ARG A 175 -1.59 -30.39 -16.43
CA ARG A 175 -2.66 -29.73 -15.67
C ARG A 175 -2.25 -29.43 -14.21
N ASP A 176 -1.54 -30.35 -13.58
CA ASP A 176 -1.12 -30.21 -12.18
C ASP A 176 -0.07 -29.10 -11.99
N THR A 177 0.74 -28.84 -13.02
CA THR A 177 1.65 -27.69 -13.04
C THR A 177 0.87 -26.40 -13.18
N ARG A 178 -0.13 -26.34 -14.07
CA ARG A 178 -1.00 -25.16 -14.23
C ARG A 178 -1.78 -24.84 -12.95
N TRP A 179 -2.29 -25.87 -12.29
CA TRP A 179 -2.98 -25.74 -11.01
C TRP A 179 -2.05 -25.15 -9.93
N ARG A 180 -0.83 -25.67 -9.81
CA ARG A 180 0.16 -25.13 -8.87
C ARG A 180 0.55 -23.69 -9.18
N LEU A 181 0.73 -23.35 -10.46
CA LEU A 181 0.98 -21.96 -10.85
C LEU A 181 -0.19 -21.04 -10.50
N PHE A 182 -1.44 -21.50 -10.70
CA PHE A 182 -2.62 -20.74 -10.28
C PHE A 182 -2.64 -20.54 -8.76
N LEU A 183 -2.46 -21.60 -7.97
CA LEU A 183 -2.42 -21.48 -6.50
C LEU A 183 -1.30 -20.54 -6.01
N GLN A 184 -0.17 -20.54 -6.71
CA GLN A 184 0.98 -19.66 -6.44
C GLN A 184 0.79 -18.21 -6.92
N GLY A 185 -0.32 -17.88 -7.58
CA GLY A 185 -0.60 -16.55 -8.12
C GLY A 185 0.21 -16.22 -9.39
N ASP A 186 0.79 -17.23 -10.02
CA ASP A 186 1.63 -17.13 -11.22
C ASP A 186 0.84 -17.33 -12.52
N ALA A 187 -0.42 -17.76 -12.40
CA ALA A 187 -1.34 -17.88 -13.51
C ALA A 187 -2.74 -17.43 -13.13
N ASP A 188 -3.41 -16.80 -14.09
CA ASP A 188 -4.79 -16.35 -13.96
C ASP A 188 -5.70 -17.23 -14.84
N ILE A 189 -6.88 -17.60 -14.33
CA ILE A 189 -7.83 -18.48 -15.03
C ILE A 189 -9.04 -17.69 -15.49
N HIS A 190 -9.32 -17.71 -16.79
CA HIS A 190 -10.49 -17.02 -17.33
C HIS A 190 -11.79 -17.76 -17.01
N VAL A 191 -12.80 -17.02 -16.55
CA VAL A 191 -14.17 -17.51 -16.28
C VAL A 191 -15.21 -16.54 -16.82
N ARG A 192 -16.42 -17.04 -17.08
CA ARG A 192 -17.60 -16.24 -17.44
C ARG A 192 -18.46 -15.98 -16.21
N ALA A 193 -19.25 -14.91 -16.26
CA ALA A 193 -20.30 -14.68 -15.26
C ALA A 193 -21.20 -15.93 -15.16
N GLY A 194 -21.50 -16.35 -13.93
CA GLY A 194 -22.30 -17.55 -13.65
C GLY A 194 -21.55 -18.88 -13.73
N ASP A 195 -20.31 -18.93 -14.23
CA ASP A 195 -19.51 -20.17 -14.22
C ASP A 195 -19.33 -20.68 -12.78
N VAL A 196 -19.37 -22.00 -12.60
CA VAL A 196 -19.11 -22.62 -11.29
C VAL A 196 -17.62 -22.50 -10.97
N ILE A 197 -17.30 -21.99 -9.78
CA ILE A 197 -15.93 -21.74 -9.31
C ILE A 197 -15.66 -22.43 -7.97
N GLY A 198 -16.24 -23.61 -7.77
CA GLY A 198 -16.03 -24.44 -6.59
C GLY A 198 -17.16 -24.36 -5.58
N ARG A 199 -16.83 -24.51 -4.29
CA ARG A 199 -17.76 -24.60 -3.16
C ARG A 199 -17.20 -23.89 -1.93
N ALA A 200 -18.09 -23.54 -1.00
CA ALA A 200 -17.72 -23.04 0.32
C ALA A 200 -16.82 -24.04 1.07
N GLY A 201 -15.85 -23.55 1.84
CA GLY A 201 -14.93 -24.33 2.68
C GLY A 201 -15.59 -24.87 3.95
N ALA A 202 -14.82 -25.56 4.78
CA ALA A 202 -15.29 -25.94 6.11
C ALA A 202 -15.66 -24.69 6.94
N ALA A 203 -16.59 -24.83 7.88
CA ALA A 203 -16.98 -23.71 8.74
C ALA A 203 -15.78 -23.16 9.53
N VAL A 204 -15.60 -21.84 9.48
CA VAL A 204 -14.52 -21.10 10.14
C VAL A 204 -14.98 -20.42 11.44
N MET A 205 -16.28 -20.21 11.60
CA MET A 205 -16.88 -19.64 12.81
C MET A 205 -17.66 -20.68 13.62
N ALA A 206 -17.53 -20.65 14.95
CA ALA A 206 -18.37 -21.39 15.88
C ALA A 206 -19.53 -20.52 16.45
N PRO A 207 -20.59 -21.12 17.01
CA PRO A 207 -20.98 -22.51 16.86
C PRO A 207 -21.56 -22.76 15.47
N THR A 208 -21.16 -23.86 14.86
CA THR A 208 -21.68 -24.32 13.57
C THR A 208 -21.91 -25.81 13.64
N ALA A 209 -23.05 -26.27 13.13
CA ALA A 209 -23.37 -27.70 13.10
C ALA A 209 -22.36 -28.47 12.22
N ALA A 210 -22.08 -29.73 12.56
CA ALA A 210 -21.20 -30.58 11.76
C ALA A 210 -21.68 -30.67 10.30
N GLY A 211 -20.75 -30.59 9.35
CA GLY A 211 -21.03 -30.68 7.91
C GLY A 211 -21.50 -29.38 7.24
N ARG A 212 -21.65 -28.28 7.98
CA ARG A 212 -21.90 -26.96 7.38
C ARG A 212 -20.64 -26.40 6.73
N ARG A 213 -20.86 -25.59 5.70
CA ARG A 213 -19.79 -24.94 4.93
C ARG A 213 -19.99 -23.43 4.95
N GLN A 214 -18.91 -22.66 4.92
CA GLN A 214 -18.96 -21.20 4.98
C GLN A 214 -18.13 -20.58 3.87
N VAL A 215 -18.57 -19.45 3.32
CA VAL A 215 -17.85 -18.67 2.31
C VAL A 215 -17.97 -17.19 2.65
N GLY A 216 -16.86 -16.47 2.55
CA GLY A 216 -16.89 -15.01 2.63
C GLY A 216 -16.93 -14.40 1.24
N PHE A 217 -17.62 -13.27 1.07
CA PHE A 217 -17.69 -12.55 -0.19
C PHE A 217 -17.57 -11.05 0.02
N SER A 218 -16.78 -10.38 -0.82
CA SER A 218 -16.63 -8.93 -0.82
C SER A 218 -16.47 -8.39 -2.22
N VAL A 219 -16.75 -7.10 -2.40
CA VAL A 219 -16.48 -6.37 -3.63
C VAL A 219 -15.27 -5.49 -3.39
N LEU A 220 -14.24 -5.58 -4.22
CA LEU A 220 -13.06 -4.73 -4.11
C LEU A 220 -13.18 -3.58 -5.12
N SER A 221 -13.31 -2.37 -4.60
CA SER A 221 -13.24 -1.16 -5.40
C SER A 221 -11.81 -0.61 -5.45
N ARG A 222 -11.60 0.50 -6.17
CA ARG A 222 -10.35 1.28 -6.05
C ARG A 222 -10.10 1.65 -4.58
N GLN A 223 -11.09 2.24 -3.92
CA GLN A 223 -10.97 2.75 -2.54
C GLN A 223 -10.96 1.67 -1.44
N GLY A 224 -10.88 0.39 -1.80
CA GLY A 224 -10.93 -0.73 -0.85
C GLY A 224 -12.21 -1.56 -0.94
N THR A 225 -12.45 -2.38 0.08
CA THR A 225 -13.56 -3.35 0.15
C THR A 225 -14.92 -2.67 0.27
N MET A 226 -15.96 -3.24 -0.29
CA MET A 226 -17.27 -2.63 -0.46
C MET A 226 -18.36 -3.63 -0.05
N ASP A 227 -19.40 -3.14 0.62
CA ASP A 227 -20.58 -3.94 0.97
C ASP A 227 -21.19 -4.55 -0.31
N PRO A 228 -21.19 -5.89 -0.45
CA PRO A 228 -21.80 -6.55 -1.60
C PRO A 228 -23.25 -6.15 -1.81
N ALA A 229 -24.02 -5.95 -0.73
CA ALA A 229 -25.44 -5.61 -0.81
C ALA A 229 -25.65 -4.29 -1.56
N ARG A 230 -24.88 -3.28 -1.18
CA ARG A 230 -24.90 -1.97 -1.84
C ARG A 230 -24.48 -2.08 -3.30
N PHE A 231 -23.40 -2.82 -3.57
CA PHE A 231 -22.90 -2.98 -4.93
C PHE A 231 -23.98 -3.57 -5.85
N TYR A 232 -24.55 -4.72 -5.46
CA TYR A 232 -25.57 -5.39 -6.29
C TYR A 232 -26.85 -4.57 -6.43
N ASP A 233 -27.28 -3.85 -5.39
CA ASP A 233 -28.44 -2.97 -5.50
C ASP A 233 -28.19 -1.85 -6.52
N HIS A 234 -26.98 -1.28 -6.53
CA HIS A 234 -26.62 -0.25 -7.51
C HIS A 234 -26.51 -0.79 -8.94
N VAL A 235 -25.98 -2.02 -9.13
CA VAL A 235 -25.85 -2.63 -10.47
C VAL A 235 -27.02 -3.55 -10.84
N ARG A 236 -28.16 -3.44 -10.16
CA ARG A 236 -29.35 -4.31 -10.31
C ARG A 236 -29.74 -4.61 -11.75
N ASP A 237 -29.73 -3.58 -12.60
CA ASP A 237 -30.12 -3.71 -14.01
C ASP A 237 -29.14 -4.58 -14.82
N PHE A 238 -27.92 -4.76 -14.33
CA PHE A 238 -26.83 -5.54 -14.92
C PHE A 238 -26.63 -6.92 -14.28
N VAL A 239 -27.49 -7.32 -13.33
CA VAL A 239 -27.46 -8.66 -12.68
C VAL A 239 -28.32 -9.66 -13.44
N GLU A 240 -27.74 -10.77 -13.90
CA GLU A 240 -28.39 -11.87 -14.61
C GLU A 240 -29.63 -12.38 -13.86
N GLU A 241 -29.49 -12.62 -12.56
CA GLU A 241 -30.52 -13.14 -11.66
C GLU A 241 -31.37 -12.03 -11.01
N SER A 242 -31.63 -10.94 -11.74
CA SER A 242 -32.40 -9.78 -11.22
C SER A 242 -33.76 -10.13 -10.59
N ALA A 243 -34.40 -11.23 -10.97
CA ALA A 243 -35.65 -11.70 -10.38
C ALA A 243 -35.51 -12.23 -8.94
N THR A 244 -34.32 -12.69 -8.54
CA THR A 244 -34.02 -13.20 -7.19
C THR A 244 -33.09 -12.27 -6.40
N LEU A 245 -32.74 -11.11 -6.98
CA LEU A 245 -31.84 -10.16 -6.34
C LEU A 245 -32.42 -9.59 -5.04
N ASP A 246 -33.73 -9.30 -5.00
CA ASP A 246 -34.36 -8.80 -3.77
C ASP A 246 -34.34 -9.82 -2.64
N ASP A 247 -34.49 -11.11 -2.96
CA ASP A 247 -34.34 -12.19 -1.97
C ASP A 247 -32.90 -12.28 -1.45
N TRP A 248 -31.92 -12.07 -2.33
CA TRP A 248 -30.50 -12.02 -1.96
C TRP A 248 -30.19 -10.79 -1.09
N LEU A 249 -30.71 -9.61 -1.43
CA LEU A 249 -30.61 -8.38 -0.62
C LEU A 249 -31.33 -8.52 0.72
N GLY A 250 -32.40 -9.32 0.78
CA GLY A 250 -33.05 -9.69 2.03
C GLY A 250 -32.21 -10.63 2.90
N LEU A 251 -31.46 -11.55 2.29
CA LEU A 251 -30.51 -12.43 2.98
C LEU A 251 -29.28 -11.65 3.48
N VAL A 252 -28.79 -10.71 2.68
CA VAL A 252 -27.60 -9.90 2.93
C VAL A 252 -28.02 -8.43 2.96
N PRO A 253 -28.62 -7.96 4.07
CA PRO A 253 -29.07 -6.58 4.16
C PRO A 253 -27.86 -5.65 4.11
N GLN A 254 -28.03 -4.52 3.41
CA GLN A 254 -27.02 -3.46 3.41
C GLN A 254 -26.74 -3.00 4.84
N ARG A 255 -25.51 -3.17 5.28
CA ARG A 255 -25.03 -2.82 6.62
C ARG A 255 -23.80 -1.96 6.54
N TRP A 256 -23.87 -0.95 5.69
CA TRP A 256 -22.74 -0.04 5.54
C TRP A 256 -22.47 0.73 6.83
N PRO A 257 -21.35 0.48 7.51
CA PRO A 257 -21.04 1.18 8.74
C PRO A 257 -20.84 2.67 8.40
N LEU A 258 -21.55 3.56 9.10
CA LEU A 258 -21.57 5.03 8.90
C LEU A 258 -22.61 5.61 7.92
N LEU A 259 -23.42 4.79 7.24
CA LEU A 259 -24.42 5.32 6.28
C LEU A 259 -25.89 5.07 6.66
N GLY A 260 -26.15 4.34 7.75
CA GLY A 260 -27.51 4.08 8.21
C GLY A 260 -28.23 5.31 8.78
N GLY A 261 -29.37 5.67 8.19
CA GLY A 261 -30.43 6.49 8.80
C GLY A 261 -30.19 7.99 8.95
N ASN A 262 -31.11 8.67 9.65
CA ASN A 262 -31.07 10.10 9.99
C ASN A 262 -30.17 10.38 11.22
N VAL A 263 -29.02 9.71 11.31
CA VAL A 263 -28.06 9.93 12.41
C VAL A 263 -27.30 11.25 12.15
N PRO A 264 -27.17 12.14 13.16
CA PRO A 264 -26.39 13.36 13.03
C PRO A 264 -24.94 13.10 12.60
N VAL A 265 -24.39 13.97 11.75
CA VAL A 265 -23.00 13.85 11.25
C VAL A 265 -21.97 13.79 12.38
N ALA A 266 -22.15 14.60 13.43
CA ALA A 266 -21.25 14.63 14.59
C ALA A 266 -21.19 13.26 15.31
N ASP A 267 -22.33 12.58 15.46
CA ASP A 267 -22.39 11.26 16.09
C ASP A 267 -21.70 10.20 15.22
N LEU A 268 -21.83 10.29 13.89
CA LEU A 268 -21.13 9.41 12.96
C LEU A 268 -19.62 9.64 12.99
N ILE A 269 -19.16 10.90 13.06
CA ILE A 269 -17.74 11.21 13.26
C ILE A 269 -17.25 10.63 14.59
N GLN A 270 -18.01 10.76 15.68
CA GLN A 270 -17.65 10.18 16.98
C GLN A 270 -17.47 8.66 16.91
N ARG A 271 -18.31 7.93 16.15
CA ARG A 271 -18.16 6.47 15.94
C ARG A 271 -16.84 6.09 15.28
N THR A 272 -16.23 6.98 14.49
CA THR A 272 -14.89 6.76 13.92
C THR A 272 -13.77 6.73 14.96
N ARG A 273 -14.07 7.09 16.23
CA ARG A 273 -13.14 6.93 17.37
C ARG A 273 -13.22 5.56 18.04
N GLU A 274 -14.23 4.76 17.70
CA GLU A 274 -14.50 3.50 18.39
C GLU A 274 -13.97 2.30 17.60
N PHE A 275 -14.00 2.39 16.27
CA PHE A 275 -13.63 1.30 15.37
C PHE A 275 -12.74 1.80 14.24
N ILE A 276 -11.92 0.89 13.71
CA ILE A 276 -11.29 1.07 12.40
C ILE A 276 -12.28 0.69 11.30
N TYR A 277 -12.47 1.60 10.34
CA TYR A 277 -13.33 1.39 9.18
C TYR A 277 -12.49 1.29 7.90
N PRO A 278 -12.93 0.48 6.91
CA PRO A 278 -12.32 0.45 5.59
C PRO A 278 -12.34 1.83 4.93
N TYR A 279 -11.34 2.15 4.13
CA TYR A 279 -11.22 3.49 3.55
C TYR A 279 -12.37 3.84 2.62
N SER A 280 -12.87 2.87 1.85
CA SER A 280 -14.09 2.97 1.04
C SER A 280 -15.30 3.41 1.86
N ALA A 281 -15.45 2.91 3.10
CA ALA A 281 -16.56 3.28 3.96
C ALA A 281 -16.43 4.71 4.47
N LEU A 282 -15.21 5.12 4.81
CA LEU A 282 -14.90 6.47 5.26
C LEU A 282 -15.07 7.51 4.14
N THR A 283 -14.57 7.21 2.94
CA THR A 283 -14.68 8.10 1.77
C THR A 283 -16.12 8.24 1.31
N GLN A 284 -16.88 7.14 1.30
CA GLN A 284 -18.32 7.19 1.02
C GLN A 284 -19.08 7.98 2.10
N PHE A 285 -18.74 7.81 3.38
CA PHE A 285 -19.30 8.64 4.46
C PHE A 285 -18.97 10.12 4.25
N ALA A 286 -17.74 10.45 3.87
CA ALA A 286 -17.33 11.81 3.55
C ALA A 286 -18.19 12.41 2.43
N PHE A 287 -18.44 11.62 1.38
CA PHE A 287 -19.24 12.00 0.23
C PHE A 287 -20.74 12.13 0.56
N ASP A 288 -21.38 11.06 1.04
CA ASP A 288 -22.83 10.99 1.29
C ASP A 288 -23.31 12.03 2.31
N ARG A 289 -22.42 12.46 3.22
CA ARG A 289 -22.71 13.46 4.25
C ARG A 289 -22.10 14.84 3.97
N ALA A 290 -21.45 15.01 2.82
CA ALA A 290 -20.77 16.23 2.40
C ALA A 290 -19.90 16.84 3.52
N LEU A 291 -19.02 16.02 4.11
CA LEU A 291 -18.19 16.45 5.24
C LEU A 291 -17.31 17.63 4.85
N THR A 292 -17.23 18.62 5.73
CA THR A 292 -16.28 19.72 5.56
C THR A 292 -14.84 19.20 5.66
N PRO A 293 -13.84 19.93 5.12
CA PRO A 293 -12.43 19.65 5.33
C PRO A 293 -12.02 19.30 6.77
N ALA A 294 -12.51 20.10 7.73
CA ALA A 294 -12.20 19.93 9.15
C ALA A 294 -12.82 18.63 9.70
N GLN A 295 -14.08 18.35 9.35
CA GLN A 295 -14.76 17.11 9.73
C GLN A 295 -14.06 15.88 9.16
N TRP A 296 -13.60 15.94 7.89
CA TRP A 296 -12.85 14.85 7.28
C TRP A 296 -11.49 14.62 7.95
N ARG A 297 -10.78 15.70 8.29
CA ARG A 297 -9.53 15.60 9.07
C ARG A 297 -9.78 15.01 10.46
N GLU A 298 -10.91 15.35 11.10
CA GLU A 298 -11.30 14.76 12.38
C GLU A 298 -11.52 13.24 12.26
N VAL A 299 -12.25 12.78 11.23
CA VAL A 299 -12.37 11.35 10.91
C VAL A 299 -11.00 10.69 10.79
N GLY A 300 -10.10 11.30 10.01
CA GLY A 300 -8.72 10.79 9.85
C GLY A 300 -7.94 10.72 11.16
N ASN A 301 -8.05 11.73 12.02
CA ASN A 301 -7.40 11.74 13.33
C ASN A 301 -7.94 10.65 14.25
N ASN A 302 -9.25 10.39 14.20
CA ASN A 302 -9.88 9.33 14.97
C ASN A 302 -9.38 7.95 14.52
N GLN A 303 -9.25 7.71 13.21
CA GLN A 303 -8.70 6.47 12.66
C GLN A 303 -7.21 6.30 13.00
N LYS A 304 -6.39 7.35 12.85
CA LYS A 304 -4.98 7.33 13.26
C LYS A 304 -4.81 6.97 14.73
N ALA A 305 -5.67 7.48 15.61
CA ALA A 305 -5.62 7.14 17.02
C ALA A 305 -5.88 5.64 17.28
N GLN A 306 -6.79 5.01 16.53
CA GLN A 306 -6.99 3.55 16.63
C GLN A 306 -5.79 2.77 16.10
N TYR A 307 -5.26 3.13 14.94
CA TYR A 307 -4.06 2.49 14.40
C TYR A 307 -2.85 2.67 15.34
N ARG A 308 -2.69 3.83 15.99
CA ARG A 308 -1.63 4.07 16.96
C ARG A 308 -1.71 3.12 18.16
N LYS A 309 -2.90 2.85 18.71
CA LYS A 309 -3.06 1.84 19.79
C LYS A 309 -2.56 0.47 19.35
N ARG A 310 -2.91 0.06 18.14
CA ARG A 310 -2.45 -1.20 17.55
C ARG A 310 -0.94 -1.21 17.31
N LEU A 311 -0.35 -0.09 16.88
CA LEU A 311 1.11 0.04 16.68
C LEU A 311 1.87 -0.02 18.01
N LEU A 312 1.37 0.66 19.05
CA LEU A 312 1.88 0.51 20.42
C LEU A 312 1.84 -0.96 20.85
N ARG A 313 0.74 -1.66 20.57
CA ARG A 313 0.62 -3.09 20.87
C ARG A 313 1.61 -3.92 20.06
N ARG A 314 1.77 -3.63 18.76
CA ARG A 314 2.74 -4.29 17.84
C ARG A 314 4.20 -4.06 18.23
N THR A 315 4.54 -3.04 19.01
CA THR A 315 5.92 -2.81 19.47
C THR A 315 6.12 -2.99 20.98
N GLY A 316 5.12 -3.56 21.68
CA GLY A 316 5.18 -3.82 23.12
C GLY A 316 5.18 -2.57 23.99
N GLN A 317 4.70 -1.44 23.46
CA GLN A 317 4.63 -0.14 24.14
C GLN A 317 3.23 0.16 24.69
N HIS A 318 2.26 -0.73 24.43
CA HIS A 318 0.90 -0.55 24.91
C HIS A 318 0.78 -0.93 26.39
N SER A 319 0.43 0.05 27.22
CA SER A 319 0.24 -0.14 28.68
C SER A 319 -1.20 -0.54 29.06
N GLY A 320 -2.14 -0.53 28.11
CA GLY A 320 -3.54 -0.84 28.35
C GLY A 320 -3.85 -2.34 28.44
N THR A 321 -4.89 -2.68 29.20
CA THR A 321 -5.46 -4.03 29.31
C THR A 321 -6.54 -4.30 28.26
N ASP A 322 -6.89 -3.31 27.45
CA ASP A 322 -7.85 -3.45 26.36
C ASP A 322 -7.39 -4.52 25.36
N PRO A 323 -8.31 -5.35 24.85
CA PRO A 323 -8.00 -6.50 24.01
C PRO A 323 -7.73 -6.09 22.55
N VAL A 324 -7.07 -4.94 22.34
CA VAL A 324 -6.72 -4.45 21.01
C VAL A 324 -5.65 -5.37 20.41
N PRO A 325 -5.87 -5.89 19.18
CA PRO A 325 -4.87 -6.72 18.51
C PRO A 325 -3.63 -5.89 18.12
N PRO A 326 -2.46 -6.53 17.94
CA PRO A 326 -1.31 -5.85 17.37
C PRO A 326 -1.64 -5.36 15.96
N PHE A 327 -1.00 -4.27 15.54
CA PHE A 327 -1.11 -3.76 14.18
C PHE A 327 -0.64 -4.81 13.17
N GLN A 328 -1.39 -4.93 12.09
CA GLN A 328 -1.06 -5.66 10.87
C GLN A 328 -1.51 -4.76 9.73
N PHE A 329 -0.64 -4.53 8.75
CA PHE A 329 -1.01 -3.71 7.60
C PHE A 329 -2.10 -4.41 6.79
N ASN A 330 -3.21 -3.72 6.56
CA ASN A 330 -4.33 -4.26 5.79
C ASN A 330 -4.05 -4.09 4.29
N ASP A 331 -3.53 -5.13 3.64
CA ASP A 331 -3.20 -5.07 2.21
C ASP A 331 -4.42 -4.85 1.29
N PRO A 332 -5.60 -5.44 1.56
CA PRO A 332 -6.82 -5.07 0.85
C PRO A 332 -7.20 -3.59 0.93
N ASP A 333 -6.90 -2.94 2.06
CA ASP A 333 -7.18 -1.52 2.34
C ASP A 333 -5.90 -0.67 2.24
N TRP A 334 -4.96 -1.05 1.37
CA TRP A 334 -3.66 -0.37 1.23
C TRP A 334 -3.77 1.09 0.80
N GLU A 335 -4.89 1.47 0.18
CA GLU A 335 -5.19 2.87 -0.19
C GLU A 335 -5.70 3.69 1.00
N ASN A 336 -5.87 3.09 2.18
CA ASN A 336 -6.26 3.82 3.38
C ASN A 336 -5.16 4.79 3.80
N LEU A 337 -5.37 6.05 3.43
CA LEU A 337 -4.47 7.14 3.75
C LEU A 337 -4.20 7.24 5.26
N PHE A 338 -5.20 6.97 6.10
CA PHE A 338 -5.07 7.12 7.55
C PHE A 338 -4.26 6.00 8.20
N GLN A 339 -4.28 4.79 7.62
CA GLN A 339 -3.37 3.72 8.00
C GLN A 339 -1.91 4.12 7.68
N LEU A 340 -1.65 4.63 6.47
CA LEU A 340 -0.32 5.08 6.05
C LEU A 340 0.16 6.28 6.89
N GLU A 341 -0.70 7.27 7.12
CA GLU A 341 -0.40 8.40 8.02
C GLU A 341 -0.02 7.92 9.41
N ALA A 342 -0.79 6.98 9.99
CA ALA A 342 -0.52 6.45 11.33
C ALA A 342 0.82 5.71 11.43
N VAL A 343 1.13 4.86 10.44
CA VAL A 343 2.41 4.14 10.39
C VAL A 343 3.57 5.12 10.25
N ALA A 344 3.49 6.05 9.30
CA ALA A 344 4.54 7.02 9.07
C ALA A 344 4.76 7.92 10.31
N GLU A 345 3.67 8.41 10.89
CA GLU A 345 3.70 9.28 12.07
C GLU A 345 4.29 8.57 13.29
N TYR A 346 3.86 7.34 13.53
CA TYR A 346 4.34 6.55 14.66
C TYR A 346 5.86 6.38 14.62
N TYR A 347 6.39 5.96 13.47
CA TYR A 347 7.82 5.68 13.34
C TYR A 347 8.68 6.94 13.17
N ALA A 348 8.17 8.02 12.57
CA ALA A 348 8.84 9.32 12.62
C ALA A 348 9.04 9.82 14.07
N ASN A 349 8.15 9.41 14.98
CA ASN A 349 8.23 9.70 16.40
C ASN A 349 8.84 8.54 17.23
N PHE A 350 9.34 7.48 16.58
CA PHE A 350 10.01 6.34 17.22
C PHE A 350 11.29 5.98 16.47
N THR A 351 12.23 6.94 16.44
CA THR A 351 13.34 6.93 15.48
C THR A 351 14.29 5.74 15.59
N ASP A 352 14.55 5.24 16.81
CA ASP A 352 15.40 4.06 17.05
C ASP A 352 14.65 2.99 17.88
N PRO A 353 13.69 2.23 17.27
CA PRO A 353 12.83 1.31 18.00
C PRO A 353 13.61 0.28 18.79
N TRP A 354 14.76 -0.17 18.28
CA TRP A 354 15.59 -1.21 18.87
C TRP A 354 16.57 -0.73 19.93
N ARG A 355 16.62 0.57 20.23
CA ARG A 355 17.38 1.09 21.38
C ARG A 355 16.73 0.63 22.69
N ALA A 356 17.53 0.19 23.66
CA ALA A 356 17.04 -0.20 24.97
C ALA A 356 16.32 0.97 25.65
N GLY A 357 15.12 0.73 26.19
CA GLY A 357 14.29 1.75 26.85
C GLY A 357 13.67 2.81 25.94
N ALA A 358 13.86 2.74 24.61
CA ALA A 358 13.20 3.67 23.70
C ALA A 358 11.69 3.41 23.62
N ALA A 359 10.95 4.50 23.51
CA ALA A 359 9.51 4.55 23.32
C ALA A 359 9.17 5.61 22.24
N PRO A 360 8.05 5.47 21.52
CA PRO A 360 7.54 6.51 20.64
C PRO A 360 7.19 7.77 21.45
N LEU A 361 7.35 8.95 20.85
CA LEU A 361 6.80 10.19 21.43
C LEU A 361 5.28 10.12 21.48
N ASP A 362 4.71 10.67 22.55
CA ASP A 362 3.27 10.77 22.72
C ASP A 362 2.70 12.02 22.05
N VAL A 363 1.44 11.93 21.64
CA VAL A 363 0.71 13.07 21.09
C VAL A 363 0.64 14.16 22.15
N GLY A 364 1.16 15.35 21.82
CA GLY A 364 1.26 16.48 22.75
C GLY A 364 2.67 16.73 23.29
N ASP A 365 3.61 15.81 23.08
CA ASP A 365 5.03 16.11 23.28
C ASP A 365 5.46 17.26 22.34
N PRO A 366 6.19 18.29 22.81
CA PRO A 366 6.63 19.40 21.96
C PRO A 366 7.51 18.99 20.76
N ALA A 367 8.20 17.85 20.85
CA ALA A 367 9.00 17.29 19.77
C ALA A 367 8.19 16.35 18.86
N TYR A 368 6.93 16.07 19.20
CA TYR A 368 6.05 15.23 18.38
C TYR A 368 5.84 15.86 17.01
N GLN A 369 6.10 15.09 15.96
CA GLN A 369 5.92 15.51 14.58
C GLN A 369 4.64 14.90 14.00
N PRO A 370 3.56 15.66 13.81
CA PRO A 370 2.39 15.14 13.13
C PRO A 370 2.70 14.91 11.65
N ILE A 371 2.15 13.82 11.10
CA ILE A 371 2.16 13.56 9.65
C ILE A 371 0.75 13.67 9.12
N GLU A 372 0.60 14.55 8.14
CA GLU A 372 -0.62 14.76 7.40
C GLU A 372 -0.36 14.63 5.90
N LEU A 373 -1.04 13.68 5.29
CA LEU A 373 -1.01 13.37 3.88
C LEU A 373 -2.26 13.90 3.15
N LEU A 374 -3.31 14.29 3.89
CA LEU A 374 -4.41 15.09 3.33
C LEU A 374 -3.92 16.47 2.86
N PRO A 375 -4.47 17.02 1.76
CA PRO A 375 -4.14 18.36 1.29
C PRO A 375 -4.57 19.42 2.30
N ILE A 376 -3.81 20.52 2.36
CA ILE A 376 -4.16 21.69 3.15
C ILE A 376 -5.28 22.43 2.43
N GLN A 377 -6.36 22.76 3.12
CA GLN A 377 -7.53 23.40 2.52
C GLN A 377 -8.37 24.11 3.56
N GLY A 378 -9.19 25.06 3.11
CA GLY A 378 -10.05 25.88 3.96
C GLY A 378 -11.30 26.35 3.22
N ALA A 379 -12.26 26.89 3.98
CA ALA A 379 -13.56 27.27 3.47
C ALA A 379 -13.59 28.73 2.96
N GLY A 380 -12.62 29.55 3.39
CA GLY A 380 -12.55 30.96 3.05
C GLY A 380 -11.15 31.47 2.80
N ALA A 381 -10.95 32.13 1.68
CA ALA A 381 -9.79 32.95 1.39
C ALA A 381 -10.24 34.27 0.77
N THR A 382 -9.46 35.33 0.98
CA THR A 382 -9.64 36.63 0.35
C THR A 382 -8.43 36.97 -0.51
N ALA A 383 -8.66 37.66 -1.62
CA ALA A 383 -7.61 38.04 -2.56
C ALA A 383 -7.37 39.56 -2.55
N THR A 384 -6.11 39.98 -2.63
CA THR A 384 -5.73 41.39 -2.84
C THR A 384 -4.44 41.43 -3.66
N GLY A 385 -4.53 41.84 -4.93
CA GLY A 385 -3.39 41.66 -5.84
C GLY A 385 -3.06 40.17 -6.00
N ASN A 386 -1.78 39.83 -6.11
CA ASN A 386 -1.35 38.43 -6.13
C ASN A 386 -1.23 37.82 -4.72
N ARG A 387 -1.88 38.42 -3.70
CA ARG A 387 -1.87 37.89 -2.32
C ARG A 387 -3.20 37.21 -2.04
N LEU A 388 -3.13 35.98 -1.54
CA LEU A 388 -4.28 35.21 -1.06
C LEU A 388 -4.14 35.03 0.45
N THR A 389 -5.07 35.60 1.23
CA THR A 389 -5.13 35.44 2.69
C THR A 389 -6.05 34.27 3.01
N LEU A 390 -5.53 33.26 3.70
CA LEU A 390 -6.21 32.01 4.01
C LEU A 390 -6.91 32.10 5.38
N ASP A 391 -8.07 31.44 5.50
CA ASP A 391 -8.70 31.19 6.81
C ASP A 391 -7.94 30.13 7.62
N GLY A 392 -8.26 30.07 8.93
CA GLY A 392 -7.70 29.09 9.84
C GLY A 392 -6.22 29.33 10.19
N ALA A 393 -5.51 28.22 10.44
CA ALA A 393 -4.09 28.21 10.78
C ALA A 393 -3.37 27.12 9.96
N PRO A 394 -3.25 27.28 8.63
CA PRO A 394 -2.61 26.27 7.80
C PRO A 394 -1.12 26.12 8.12
N ASP A 395 -0.62 24.90 8.06
CA ASP A 395 0.80 24.62 8.23
C ASP A 395 1.59 25.02 6.97
N PHE A 396 2.08 26.26 6.94
CA PHE A 396 2.93 26.78 5.87
C PHE A 396 4.26 26.04 5.74
N GLY A 397 4.72 25.28 6.75
CA GLY A 397 5.94 24.47 6.67
C GLY A 397 5.86 23.31 5.67
N ARG A 398 4.65 22.94 5.27
CA ARG A 398 4.39 21.93 4.23
C ARG A 398 4.40 22.52 2.81
N ILE A 399 4.21 23.83 2.67
CA ILE A 399 4.09 24.53 1.38
C ILE A 399 5.46 24.91 0.84
N TRP A 400 5.74 24.57 -0.41
CA TRP A 400 6.95 24.98 -1.12
C TRP A 400 6.67 25.98 -2.23
N PRO A 401 7.01 27.26 -1.99
CA PRO A 401 7.05 28.26 -3.05
C PRO A 401 7.81 27.80 -4.31
N GLY A 402 7.31 28.18 -5.48
CA GLY A 402 7.81 27.80 -6.80
C GLY A 402 7.44 26.38 -7.25
N ARG A 403 6.89 25.54 -6.36
CA ARG A 403 6.56 24.13 -6.64
C ARG A 403 5.08 23.84 -6.46
N ASP A 404 4.56 24.12 -5.27
CA ASP A 404 3.18 23.79 -4.92
C ASP A 404 2.19 24.76 -5.57
N LEU A 405 0.96 24.28 -5.77
CA LEU A 405 -0.12 25.05 -6.38
C LEU A 405 -1.23 25.32 -5.37
N VAL A 406 -2.08 26.29 -5.66
CA VAL A 406 -3.33 26.52 -4.94
C VAL A 406 -4.49 26.62 -5.91
N SER A 407 -5.56 25.87 -5.66
CA SER A 407 -6.86 25.99 -6.32
C SER A 407 -7.74 26.97 -5.55
N VAL A 408 -8.45 27.84 -6.28
CA VAL A 408 -9.28 28.93 -5.76
C VAL A 408 -10.68 28.85 -6.39
N ASP A 409 -11.66 28.29 -5.68
CA ASP A 409 -12.92 27.82 -6.28
C ASP A 409 -13.77 28.92 -6.96
N ALA A 410 -13.80 30.13 -6.41
CA ALA A 410 -14.59 31.24 -6.93
C ALA A 410 -13.87 32.04 -8.04
N ASP A 411 -12.65 31.65 -8.41
CA ASP A 411 -11.90 32.36 -9.45
C ASP A 411 -12.62 32.30 -10.81
N ALA A 412 -12.79 33.46 -11.43
CA ALA A 412 -13.34 33.67 -12.76
C ALA A 412 -12.26 34.14 -13.77
N GLY A 413 -11.06 34.50 -13.29
CA GLY A 413 -9.98 35.06 -14.11
C GLY A 413 -9.15 34.02 -14.84
N ARG A 414 -9.07 32.78 -14.33
CA ARG A 414 -8.30 31.68 -14.92
C ARG A 414 -9.17 30.43 -15.05
N GLU A 415 -9.22 29.85 -16.25
CA GLU A 415 -10.03 28.65 -16.54
C GLU A 415 -9.75 27.49 -15.56
N GLY A 416 -8.47 27.22 -15.28
CA GLY A 416 -8.04 26.17 -14.36
C GLY A 416 -8.13 26.53 -12.88
N LYS A 417 -8.47 27.78 -12.52
CA LYS A 417 -8.58 28.30 -11.13
C LYS A 417 -7.39 28.00 -10.21
N THR A 418 -6.25 27.66 -10.81
CA THR A 418 -5.09 27.11 -10.11
C THR A 418 -3.91 28.04 -10.32
N TYR A 419 -3.19 28.33 -9.24
CA TYR A 419 -2.11 29.30 -9.21
C TYR A 419 -0.84 28.66 -8.66
N ARG A 420 0.32 29.06 -9.18
CA ARG A 420 1.59 28.67 -8.58
C ARG A 420 1.86 29.55 -7.37
N ILE A 421 2.16 28.93 -6.23
CA ILE A 421 2.55 29.65 -5.03
C ILE A 421 3.98 30.11 -5.23
N THR A 422 4.26 31.41 -5.15
CA THR A 422 5.60 32.01 -5.33
C THR A 422 6.21 32.49 -4.02
N GLY A 423 5.43 32.57 -2.95
CA GLY A 423 5.88 32.91 -1.61
C GLY A 423 4.85 32.58 -0.54
N VAL A 424 5.31 32.46 0.70
CA VAL A 424 4.48 32.23 1.89
C VAL A 424 4.80 33.30 2.94
N ASP A 425 3.78 33.77 3.65
CA ASP A 425 3.90 34.66 4.79
C ASP A 425 3.05 34.10 5.94
N PRO A 426 3.65 33.23 6.78
CA PRO A 426 2.94 32.58 7.88
C PRO A 426 2.44 33.57 8.94
N ALA A 427 3.08 34.75 9.08
CA ALA A 427 2.68 35.73 10.10
C ALA A 427 1.34 36.38 9.78
N ASN A 428 0.98 36.44 8.50
CA ASN A 428 -0.27 37.05 8.01
C ASN A 428 -1.23 36.03 7.38
N ASN A 429 -0.94 34.72 7.48
CA ASN A 429 -1.67 33.66 6.77
C ASN A 429 -1.81 33.91 5.26
N GLN A 430 -0.74 34.37 4.61
CA GLN A 430 -0.78 34.79 3.21
C GLN A 430 0.07 33.92 2.28
N LEU A 431 -0.47 33.67 1.09
CA LEU A 431 0.27 33.18 -0.07
C LEU A 431 0.53 34.33 -1.04
N THR A 432 1.68 34.29 -1.71
CA THR A 432 1.92 35.06 -2.94
C THR A 432 1.76 34.14 -4.13
N LEU A 433 1.04 34.58 -5.15
CA LEU A 433 0.68 33.80 -6.34
C LEU A 433 1.41 34.31 -7.59
N ASP A 434 1.48 33.47 -8.63
CA ASP A 434 2.02 33.83 -9.95
C ASP A 434 1.15 34.85 -10.71
N ALA A 435 -0.15 34.92 -10.37
CA ALA A 435 -1.11 35.86 -10.92
C ALA A 435 -2.18 36.26 -9.89
N HIS A 436 -2.97 37.28 -10.21
CA HIS A 436 -4.08 37.75 -9.38
C HIS A 436 -5.34 36.88 -9.61
N PRO A 437 -5.90 36.23 -8.57
CA PRO A 437 -7.18 35.54 -8.68
C PRO A 437 -8.34 36.54 -8.69
N ASP A 438 -9.26 36.41 -9.65
CA ASP A 438 -10.46 37.24 -9.76
C ASP A 438 -11.66 36.50 -9.15
N LEU A 439 -12.04 36.85 -7.93
CA LEU A 439 -13.14 36.18 -7.21
C LEU A 439 -14.53 36.55 -7.73
N GLY A 440 -14.66 37.32 -8.83
CA GLY A 440 -15.95 37.64 -9.45
C GLY A 440 -16.91 38.39 -8.54
N GLY A 441 -16.39 39.14 -7.57
CA GLY A 441 -17.17 39.84 -6.54
C GLY A 441 -17.53 39.00 -5.31
N ALA A 442 -17.16 37.72 -5.24
CA ALA A 442 -17.29 36.93 -4.02
C ALA A 442 -16.38 37.49 -2.92
N ALA A 443 -16.93 37.65 -1.71
CA ALA A 443 -16.17 38.16 -0.56
C ALA A 443 -15.11 37.15 -0.09
N THR A 444 -15.40 35.85 -0.19
CA THR A 444 -14.51 34.75 0.18
C THR A 444 -14.66 33.59 -0.81
N THR A 445 -13.66 32.71 -0.84
CA THR A 445 -13.65 31.49 -1.66
C THR A 445 -13.08 30.31 -0.89
N ALA A 446 -13.56 29.10 -1.14
CA ALA A 446 -12.84 27.90 -0.73
C ALA A 446 -11.50 27.82 -1.48
N TRP A 447 -10.52 27.19 -0.84
CA TRP A 447 -9.16 27.04 -1.37
C TRP A 447 -8.55 25.71 -0.97
N ARG A 448 -7.61 25.23 -1.79
CA ARG A 448 -6.88 23.97 -1.57
C ARG A 448 -5.45 24.07 -2.08
N ILE A 449 -4.48 23.67 -1.28
CA ILE A 449 -3.10 23.50 -1.71
C ILE A 449 -2.96 22.14 -2.37
N ILE A 450 -2.57 22.15 -3.64
CA ILE A 450 -2.14 20.97 -4.38
C ILE A 450 -0.63 20.89 -4.17
N GLY A 451 -0.24 20.13 -3.15
CA GLY A 451 1.15 19.92 -2.82
C GLY A 451 1.82 18.91 -3.75
N ARG A 452 3.15 18.94 -3.79
CA ARG A 452 3.96 17.91 -4.46
C ARG A 452 3.64 16.48 -3.95
N PRO A 453 3.94 15.45 -4.76
CA PRO A 453 3.82 14.06 -4.33
C PRO A 453 4.59 13.75 -3.04
N THR A 454 4.02 12.88 -2.21
CA THR A 454 4.66 12.29 -1.04
C THR A 454 4.83 10.80 -1.25
N LEU A 455 6.04 10.30 -1.07
CA LEU A 455 6.36 8.90 -1.05
C LEU A 455 6.44 8.42 0.40
N VAL A 456 5.76 7.33 0.73
CA VAL A 456 5.92 6.64 2.01
C VAL A 456 6.56 5.29 1.72
N LEU A 457 7.85 5.14 2.04
CA LEU A 457 8.56 3.86 1.92
C LEU A 457 8.51 3.15 3.26
N ILE A 458 7.82 2.03 3.34
CA ILE A 458 7.88 1.13 4.50
C ILE A 458 8.80 -0.03 4.14
N ASP A 459 9.88 -0.23 4.89
CA ASP A 459 10.86 -1.29 4.63
C ASP A 459 11.38 -1.86 5.97
N PRO A 460 11.29 -3.16 6.23
CA PRO A 460 10.45 -4.10 5.51
C PRO A 460 8.95 -3.85 5.79
N MET A 461 8.12 -4.16 4.81
CA MET A 461 6.67 -4.17 4.97
C MET A 461 6.22 -5.35 5.86
N GLY A 462 6.40 -6.58 5.39
CA GLY A 462 5.98 -7.80 6.08
C GLY A 462 6.67 -9.06 5.53
N GLY A 463 6.14 -10.23 5.92
CA GLY A 463 6.79 -11.52 5.71
C GLY A 463 7.01 -11.87 4.24
N ARG A 464 8.28 -12.00 3.84
CA ARG A 464 8.69 -12.58 2.55
C ARG A 464 8.66 -14.11 2.61
N ILE A 465 9.06 -14.67 3.74
CA ILE A 465 9.04 -16.11 4.04
C ILE A 465 8.29 -16.32 5.35
N ALA A 466 7.54 -17.42 5.44
CA ALA A 466 6.73 -17.77 6.60
C ALA A 466 6.61 -19.29 6.71
N GLY A 467 6.17 -19.76 7.87
CA GLY A 467 5.89 -21.17 8.12
C GLY A 467 4.89 -21.36 9.25
N GLU A 468 4.35 -22.57 9.36
CA GLU A 468 3.25 -22.90 10.27
C GLU A 468 3.76 -23.24 11.68
N SER A 469 5.01 -23.69 11.79
CA SER A 469 5.55 -24.20 13.05
C SER A 469 7.02 -23.82 13.30
N ALA A 470 7.23 -23.07 14.38
CA ALA A 470 8.50 -22.80 15.02
C ALA A 470 8.54 -23.44 16.41
N THR A 471 9.68 -23.99 16.82
CA THR A 471 9.89 -24.63 18.13
C THR A 471 11.14 -24.10 18.82
N VAL A 472 11.07 -23.84 20.12
CA VAL A 472 12.23 -23.39 20.91
C VAL A 472 13.16 -24.59 21.18
N VAL A 473 14.38 -24.52 20.67
CA VAL A 473 15.44 -25.55 20.85
C VAL A 473 16.24 -25.30 22.12
N THR A 474 16.55 -24.04 22.40
CA THR A 474 17.28 -23.63 23.60
C THR A 474 16.66 -22.34 24.13
N ALA A 475 16.22 -22.37 25.38
CA ALA A 475 15.67 -21.22 26.07
C ALA A 475 16.79 -20.36 26.68
N GLY A 476 16.61 -19.04 26.65
CA GLY A 476 17.54 -18.05 27.20
C GLY A 476 18.39 -17.38 26.11
N PRO A 477 18.76 -16.09 26.28
CA PRO A 477 19.48 -15.35 25.26
C PRO A 477 20.95 -15.79 25.15
N PRO A 478 21.46 -16.09 23.93
CA PRO A 478 20.72 -16.05 22.68
C PRO A 478 19.83 -17.29 22.50
N SER A 479 18.53 -17.09 22.27
CA SER A 479 17.60 -18.21 22.11
C SER A 479 17.71 -18.82 20.73
N ARG A 480 17.48 -20.13 20.64
CA ARG A 480 17.56 -20.88 19.39
C ARG A 480 16.19 -21.42 19.06
N VAL A 481 15.69 -21.08 17.88
CA VAL A 481 14.36 -21.49 17.41
C VAL A 481 14.50 -22.24 16.10
N ARG A 482 13.97 -23.45 16.05
CA ARG A 482 13.89 -24.26 14.83
C ARG A 482 12.60 -23.92 14.10
N LEU A 483 12.72 -23.62 12.82
CA LEU A 483 11.64 -23.30 11.91
C LEU A 483 11.36 -24.53 11.02
N ASP A 484 10.18 -24.57 10.41
CA ASP A 484 9.73 -25.58 9.44
C ASP A 484 9.87 -25.19 7.95
N PRO A 485 10.81 -24.34 7.49
CA PRO A 485 10.80 -23.92 6.10
C PRO A 485 11.17 -25.06 5.15
N PRO A 486 10.76 -24.96 3.87
CA PRO A 486 11.33 -25.77 2.81
C PRO A 486 12.87 -25.67 2.84
N ALA A 487 13.56 -26.79 2.61
CA ALA A 487 15.01 -26.86 2.67
C ALA A 487 15.68 -25.75 1.84
N GLY A 488 16.64 -25.03 2.44
CA GLY A 488 17.41 -23.97 1.77
C GLY A 488 16.81 -22.56 1.83
N THR A 489 15.62 -22.38 2.42
CA THR A 489 14.98 -21.04 2.50
C THR A 489 15.73 -20.09 3.45
N LEU A 490 16.27 -20.59 4.56
CA LEU A 490 17.04 -19.76 5.52
C LEU A 490 18.41 -19.32 4.98
N ALA A 491 18.91 -19.92 3.90
CA ALA A 491 20.13 -19.43 3.24
C ALA A 491 19.94 -17.99 2.71
N LYS A 492 18.68 -17.56 2.54
CA LYS A 492 18.29 -16.22 2.12
C LYS A 492 18.09 -15.23 3.26
N VAL A 493 18.30 -15.62 4.53
CA VAL A 493 18.22 -14.69 5.67
C VAL A 493 19.58 -13.99 5.84
N ASN A 494 19.57 -12.67 5.97
CA ASN A 494 20.81 -11.91 6.12
C ASN A 494 21.45 -12.13 7.50
N LYS A 495 22.66 -12.71 7.53
CA LYS A 495 23.41 -13.06 8.75
C LYS A 495 23.90 -11.88 9.61
N TYR A 496 23.75 -10.64 9.13
CA TYR A 496 24.29 -9.43 9.77
C TYR A 496 23.33 -8.77 10.77
N GLY A 497 22.34 -9.48 11.30
CA GLY A 497 21.47 -8.92 12.34
C GLY A 497 20.40 -7.95 11.86
N PHE A 498 20.09 -7.95 10.56
CA PHE A 498 19.13 -7.02 9.95
C PHE A 498 17.69 -7.49 10.05
N GLU A 499 17.47 -8.78 9.84
CA GLU A 499 16.12 -9.28 9.70
C GLU A 499 15.47 -9.48 11.07
N THR A 500 14.16 -9.23 11.07
CA THR A 500 13.28 -9.45 12.21
C THR A 500 12.39 -10.67 11.95
N ILE A 501 11.94 -11.32 13.01
CA ILE A 501 11.00 -12.44 12.93
C ILE A 501 9.83 -12.18 13.86
N GLU A 502 8.62 -12.45 13.40
CA GLU A 502 7.38 -12.41 14.20
C GLU A 502 6.93 -13.84 14.52
N PHE A 503 6.43 -14.08 15.74
CA PHE A 503 5.85 -15.35 16.18
C PHE A 503 4.40 -15.17 16.65
N HIS A 504 3.41 -15.70 15.96
CA HIS A 504 2.01 -15.33 16.24
C HIS A 504 1.48 -15.83 17.60
N GLN A 505 2.00 -16.95 18.10
CA GLN A 505 1.57 -17.58 19.35
C GLN A 505 2.52 -17.30 20.53
N ASP A 506 3.52 -16.42 20.37
CA ASP A 506 4.37 -16.04 21.50
C ASP A 506 3.55 -15.33 22.59
N THR A 507 3.80 -15.67 23.85
CA THR A 507 3.20 -14.98 25.01
C THR A 507 4.26 -14.42 25.96
N SER A 508 5.51 -14.31 25.51
CA SER A 508 6.59 -13.83 26.36
C SER A 508 6.36 -12.36 26.76
N SER A 509 6.45 -12.07 28.06
CA SER A 509 6.39 -10.69 28.58
C SER A 509 7.66 -9.89 28.31
N ALA A 510 8.75 -10.58 27.99
CA ALA A 510 10.07 -10.00 27.74
C ALA A 510 10.24 -9.52 26.30
N ALA A 511 9.48 -10.07 25.34
CA ALA A 511 9.53 -9.60 23.98
C ALA A 511 8.62 -8.40 23.79
N ARG A 512 9.11 -7.46 23.00
CA ARG A 512 8.26 -6.51 22.32
C ARG A 512 7.38 -7.33 21.39
N SER A 513 6.18 -7.67 21.85
CA SER A 513 5.05 -7.99 20.97
C SER A 513 5.36 -9.02 19.90
N HIS A 514 6.01 -10.10 20.33
CA HIS A 514 6.28 -11.30 19.55
C HIS A 514 7.28 -11.11 18.41
N ILE A 515 7.97 -9.95 18.34
CA ILE A 515 8.95 -9.63 17.31
C ILE A 515 10.36 -9.67 17.90
N TYR A 516 11.26 -10.34 17.20
CA TYR A 516 12.66 -10.52 17.59
C TYR A 516 13.60 -10.15 16.46
N ARG A 517 14.83 -9.76 16.80
CA ARG A 517 15.90 -9.64 15.81
C ARG A 517 16.61 -10.98 15.66
N ILE A 518 16.88 -11.35 14.41
CA ILE A 518 17.66 -12.53 14.08
C ILE A 518 19.14 -12.17 14.18
N THR A 519 19.83 -12.66 15.21
CA THR A 519 21.28 -12.42 15.44
C THR A 519 22.18 -13.47 14.81
N GLY A 520 21.60 -14.60 14.36
CA GLY A 520 22.32 -15.66 13.68
C GLY A 520 21.40 -16.65 12.99
N VAL A 521 21.94 -17.42 12.04
CA VAL A 521 21.20 -18.40 11.24
C VAL A 521 22.04 -19.67 11.07
N GLU A 522 21.39 -20.81 11.18
CA GLU A 522 21.96 -22.14 10.92
C GLU A 522 21.12 -22.87 9.88
N PRO A 523 21.38 -22.62 8.57
CA PRO A 523 20.55 -23.16 7.50
C PRO A 523 20.45 -24.68 7.50
N ALA A 524 21.53 -25.39 7.86
CA ALA A 524 21.55 -26.85 7.92
C ALA A 524 20.58 -27.44 8.96
N ASN A 525 20.24 -26.66 9.99
CA ASN A 525 19.36 -27.08 11.09
C ASN A 525 17.99 -26.39 11.04
N ASN A 526 17.73 -25.59 10.01
CA ASN A 526 16.59 -24.67 9.93
C ASN A 526 16.42 -23.84 11.22
N THR A 527 17.52 -23.39 11.82
CA THR A 527 17.48 -22.72 13.13
C THR A 527 17.90 -21.27 13.00
N VAL A 528 17.19 -20.38 13.69
CA VAL A 528 17.55 -18.97 13.87
C VAL A 528 17.95 -18.73 15.32
N VAL A 529 18.84 -17.77 15.52
CA VAL A 529 19.32 -17.31 16.82
C VAL A 529 18.75 -15.91 17.06
N LEU A 530 18.14 -15.69 18.22
CA LEU A 530 17.36 -14.50 18.54
C LEU A 530 17.99 -13.68 19.67
N ASP A 531 17.71 -12.38 19.71
CA ASP A 531 18.10 -11.50 20.82
C ASP A 531 17.16 -11.52 22.03
N GLY A 532 16.08 -12.30 21.96
CA GLY A 532 15.13 -12.51 23.07
C GLY A 532 14.81 -13.99 23.29
N THR A 533 13.88 -14.29 24.19
CA THR A 533 13.41 -15.66 24.50
C THR A 533 11.91 -15.78 24.26
N PRO A 534 11.47 -16.37 23.13
CA PRO A 534 10.06 -16.65 22.90
C PRO A 534 9.52 -17.74 23.82
N LEU A 535 8.22 -17.65 24.08
CA LEU A 535 7.44 -18.59 24.88
C LEU A 535 6.21 -19.00 24.08
N PHE A 536 6.21 -20.23 23.58
CA PHE A 536 5.09 -20.82 22.84
C PHE A 536 4.27 -21.71 23.79
N PRO A 537 3.07 -21.30 24.25
CA PRO A 537 2.30 -22.07 25.24
C PRO A 537 1.99 -23.50 24.78
N ASP A 538 1.69 -23.66 23.50
CA ASP A 538 1.37 -24.97 22.88
C ASP A 538 2.62 -25.63 22.28
N GLY A 539 3.82 -25.14 22.61
CA GLY A 539 5.11 -25.66 22.14
C GLY A 539 5.48 -25.26 20.71
N THR A 540 4.56 -24.66 19.94
CA THR A 540 4.77 -24.22 18.55
C THR A 540 4.23 -22.82 18.29
N SER A 541 4.75 -22.15 17.26
CA SER A 541 4.22 -20.88 16.75
C SER A 541 4.38 -20.78 15.24
N GLU A 542 3.37 -20.25 14.55
CA GLU A 542 3.53 -19.69 13.21
C GLU A 542 4.56 -18.55 13.24
N TRP A 543 5.23 -18.33 12.12
CA TRP A 543 6.30 -17.35 12.03
C TRP A 543 6.41 -16.68 10.66
N SER A 544 6.95 -15.47 10.63
CA SER A 544 7.24 -14.74 9.38
C SER A 544 8.51 -13.89 9.45
N ILE A 545 9.23 -13.79 8.33
CA ILE A 545 10.47 -13.00 8.15
C ILE A 545 10.41 -12.23 6.82
N PRO A 546 10.71 -10.91 6.80
CA PRO A 546 10.86 -10.06 7.97
C PRO A 546 9.50 -9.76 8.65
N ALA A 547 9.53 -9.36 9.92
CA ALA A 547 8.30 -8.98 10.65
C ALA A 547 7.70 -7.65 10.13
N GLY A 548 8.52 -6.61 9.97
CA GLY A 548 8.10 -5.29 9.48
C GLY A 548 6.90 -4.69 10.22
N VAL A 549 6.03 -3.97 9.50
CA VAL A 549 4.72 -3.51 9.99
C VAL A 549 3.60 -4.54 9.79
N GLY A 550 3.94 -5.72 9.25
CA GLY A 550 2.98 -6.76 8.87
C GLY A 550 2.52 -6.64 7.42
N GLY A 551 1.43 -7.33 7.09
CA GLY A 551 0.94 -7.45 5.72
C GLY A 551 1.71 -8.46 4.87
N GLN A 552 1.29 -8.59 3.62
CA GLN A 552 1.75 -9.58 2.68
C GLN A 552 2.44 -8.92 1.50
N LEU A 553 3.65 -9.37 1.29
CA LEU A 553 4.43 -9.03 0.13
C LEU A 553 4.12 -10.04 -0.99
N PRO A 554 3.55 -9.63 -2.15
CA PRO A 554 3.50 -10.52 -3.32
C PRO A 554 4.84 -11.22 -3.62
N ARG A 555 4.81 -12.48 -4.03
CA ARG A 555 6.06 -13.20 -4.28
C ARG A 555 6.84 -12.55 -5.42
N LEU A 556 8.00 -11.99 -5.12
CA LEU A 556 8.93 -11.49 -6.12
C LEU A 556 9.95 -12.60 -6.38
N ALA A 557 9.96 -13.15 -7.59
CA ALA A 557 10.94 -14.15 -7.99
C ALA A 557 12.22 -13.47 -8.47
N TYR A 558 13.02 -13.01 -7.53
CA TYR A 558 14.35 -12.50 -7.81
C TYR A 558 15.40 -13.49 -7.31
N SER A 559 16.49 -13.56 -8.07
CA SER A 559 17.67 -14.33 -7.69
C SER A 559 18.78 -13.34 -7.37
N LEU A 560 18.65 -12.56 -6.29
CA LEU A 560 19.68 -11.60 -5.91
C LEU A 560 20.79 -12.25 -5.09
N GLY A 561 21.85 -12.67 -5.76
CA GLY A 561 23.10 -13.12 -5.14
C GLY A 561 23.28 -14.65 -5.08
N LYS A 562 24.42 -15.13 -5.57
CA LYS A 562 24.94 -16.50 -5.32
C LYS A 562 26.16 -16.49 -4.38
N ASN A 563 26.42 -15.36 -3.73
CA ASN A 563 27.65 -15.14 -2.99
C ASN A 563 27.32 -15.03 -1.49
N GLU A 564 27.22 -16.18 -0.81
CA GLU A 564 26.92 -16.33 0.63
C GLU A 564 27.77 -15.42 1.55
N ALA A 565 28.91 -14.93 1.04
CA ALA A 565 29.76 -13.98 1.71
C ALA A 565 29.15 -12.57 1.86
N ARG A 566 28.27 -12.13 0.93
CA ARG A 566 27.83 -10.74 0.79
C ARG A 566 26.49 -10.43 1.45
N GLY A 567 25.60 -11.42 1.56
CA GLY A 567 24.19 -11.21 1.92
C GLY A 567 23.30 -11.05 0.69
N TRP A 568 22.02 -10.77 0.92
CA TRP A 568 20.96 -10.70 -0.07
C TRP A 568 20.32 -9.31 -0.08
N ASP A 569 20.26 -8.68 -1.24
CA ASP A 569 19.44 -7.50 -1.46
C ASP A 569 17.98 -7.97 -1.44
N HIS A 570 17.21 -7.56 -0.42
CA HIS A 570 15.80 -7.92 -0.34
C HIS A 570 14.91 -6.74 -0.73
N TYR A 571 13.92 -7.01 -1.58
CA TYR A 571 12.88 -6.06 -1.96
C TYR A 571 11.66 -6.23 -1.06
N ASP A 572 11.89 -6.11 0.25
CA ASP A 572 10.83 -6.23 1.26
C ASP A 572 10.10 -4.91 1.51
N GLY A 573 10.62 -3.82 0.95
CA GLY A 573 10.02 -2.51 1.07
C GLY A 573 8.91 -2.25 0.05
N VAL A 574 8.00 -1.37 0.42
CA VAL A 574 6.95 -0.84 -0.46
C VAL A 574 6.93 0.68 -0.38
N ILE A 575 7.07 1.35 -1.52
CA ILE A 575 6.79 2.77 -1.69
C ILE A 575 5.33 2.95 -2.05
N PHE A 576 4.60 3.70 -1.23
CA PHE A 576 3.29 4.23 -1.54
C PHE A 576 3.44 5.65 -2.12
N LEU A 577 2.90 5.88 -3.32
CA LEU A 577 2.82 7.20 -3.94
C LEU A 577 1.52 7.86 -3.50
N VAL A 578 1.63 8.91 -2.70
CA VAL A 578 0.52 9.70 -2.20
C VAL A 578 0.51 11.06 -2.87
N TYR A 579 -0.65 11.47 -3.38
CA TYR A 579 -0.82 12.76 -4.02
C TYR A 579 -2.23 13.27 -3.81
N ASP A 580 -2.33 14.53 -3.40
CA ASP A 580 -3.60 15.23 -3.21
C ASP A 580 -4.61 14.52 -2.27
N GLY A 581 -4.11 13.76 -1.29
CA GLY A 581 -4.91 13.03 -0.32
C GLY A 581 -5.28 11.60 -0.73
N ASP A 582 -4.82 11.14 -1.90
CA ASP A 582 -5.07 9.79 -2.39
C ASP A 582 -3.77 8.98 -2.48
N VAL A 583 -3.86 7.67 -2.25
CA VAL A 583 -2.77 6.74 -2.53
C VAL A 583 -2.93 6.25 -3.97
N LEU A 584 -2.04 6.68 -4.85
CA LEU A 584 -2.15 6.45 -6.29
C LEU A 584 -1.47 5.17 -6.78
N GLY A 585 -0.57 4.61 -5.98
CA GLY A 585 0.15 3.40 -6.34
C GLY A 585 1.05 2.90 -5.23
N ARG A 586 1.41 1.62 -5.32
CA ARG A 586 2.39 0.98 -4.44
C ARG A 586 3.45 0.25 -5.27
N PHE A 587 4.71 0.36 -4.89
CA PHE A 587 5.85 -0.13 -5.68
C PHE A 587 6.84 -0.85 -4.79
N ARG A 588 7.36 -1.99 -5.22
CA ARG A 588 8.40 -2.74 -4.51
C ARG A 588 9.71 -1.98 -4.48
N PHE A 589 10.35 -1.85 -3.33
CA PHE A 589 11.64 -1.19 -3.18
C PHE A 589 12.49 -1.90 -2.13
N SER A 590 13.77 -1.53 -2.10
CA SER A 590 14.69 -1.79 -1.00
C SER A 590 15.37 -0.48 -0.65
N SER A 591 15.40 -0.13 0.63
CA SER A 591 16.16 1.00 1.18
C SER A 591 17.58 0.60 1.61
N TYR A 592 17.87 -0.70 1.69
CA TYR A 592 19.21 -1.25 1.90
C TYR A 592 19.64 -2.05 0.69
N THR A 593 20.28 -1.34 -0.23
CA THR A 593 21.20 -1.99 -1.16
C THR A 593 22.59 -1.73 -0.63
N SER A 594 23.43 -2.74 -0.49
CA SER A 594 24.87 -2.65 -0.13
C SER A 594 25.28 -3.91 0.58
N HIS A 595 26.30 -4.58 0.07
CA HIS A 595 26.89 -5.72 0.75
C HIS A 595 28.30 -5.38 1.20
N ALA A 596 28.93 -6.26 1.99
CA ALA A 596 30.34 -6.16 2.40
C ALA A 596 31.28 -6.16 1.18
N HIS A 597 31.34 -5.04 0.46
CA HIS A 597 32.13 -4.85 -0.75
C HIS A 597 33.55 -4.48 -0.32
N GLU A 598 34.44 -5.47 -0.28
CA GLU A 598 35.79 -5.35 0.30
C GLU A 598 36.72 -4.27 -0.31
N PRO A 599 36.54 -3.75 -1.55
CA PRO A 599 37.30 -2.55 -1.96
C PRO A 599 36.61 -1.19 -1.69
N HIS A 600 35.34 -1.17 -1.24
CA HIS A 600 34.57 0.07 -1.03
C HIS A 600 33.85 0.02 0.33
N THR A 601 34.55 0.38 1.41
CA THR A 601 33.94 0.40 2.77
C THR A 601 32.88 1.48 2.89
N GLU A 602 33.01 2.56 2.12
CA GLU A 602 32.03 3.65 2.03
C GLU A 602 30.68 3.19 1.48
N HIS A 603 30.70 2.10 0.71
CA HIS A 603 29.53 1.46 0.16
C HIS A 603 28.87 0.51 1.18
N ARG A 604 29.28 0.48 2.44
CA ARG A 604 28.59 -0.28 3.50
C ARG A 604 27.57 0.56 4.26
N SER A 605 27.48 1.86 3.97
CA SER A 605 26.45 2.73 4.54
C SER A 605 25.22 2.86 3.63
N SER A 606 24.07 3.12 4.25
CA SER A 606 22.84 3.48 3.55
C SER A 606 22.10 4.57 4.32
N ILE A 607 21.04 5.07 3.71
CA ILE A 607 20.14 6.08 4.25
C ILE A 607 19.49 5.62 5.56
N ARG A 608 19.35 6.54 6.52
CA ARG A 608 18.70 6.28 7.81
C ARG A 608 17.19 6.07 7.69
N GLY A 609 16.68 5.11 8.45
CA GLY A 609 15.25 4.89 8.62
C GLY A 609 14.54 5.84 9.57
N ASN A 610 13.21 5.78 9.55
CA ASN A 610 12.32 6.56 10.41
C ASN A 610 12.54 8.07 10.28
N ALA A 611 12.79 8.50 9.04
CA ALA A 611 13.22 9.86 8.73
C ALA A 611 12.54 10.40 7.47
N ARG A 612 12.55 11.73 7.37
CA ARG A 612 12.02 12.48 6.23
C ARG A 612 13.17 12.92 5.33
N TYR A 613 12.95 12.83 4.02
CA TYR A 613 13.87 13.27 2.98
C TYR A 613 13.14 14.06 1.90
N PHE A 614 13.90 14.84 1.13
CA PHE A 614 13.42 15.43 -0.11
C PHE A 614 13.93 14.63 -1.30
N ILE A 615 13.10 14.57 -2.33
CA ILE A 615 13.38 13.90 -3.58
C ILE A 615 13.32 14.94 -4.69
N GLU A 616 14.27 14.87 -5.61
CA GLU A 616 14.23 15.67 -6.82
C GLU A 616 14.73 14.86 -8.02
N SER A 617 14.10 15.06 -9.18
CA SER A 617 14.51 14.41 -10.42
C SER A 617 15.94 14.78 -10.80
N TYR A 618 16.74 13.76 -11.10
CA TYR A 618 18.16 13.89 -11.38
C TYR A 618 18.59 12.94 -12.50
N ARG A 619 19.25 13.48 -13.52
CA ARG A 619 19.83 12.71 -14.60
C ARG A 619 21.25 12.27 -14.23
N SER A 620 21.43 10.96 -14.07
CA SER A 620 22.73 10.37 -13.84
C SER A 620 23.61 10.38 -15.09
N GLY A 621 24.92 10.49 -14.90
CA GLY A 621 25.91 10.19 -15.93
C GLY A 621 26.03 8.70 -16.28
N ASN A 622 25.31 7.81 -15.59
CA ASN A 622 25.32 6.37 -15.83
C ASN A 622 23.97 5.90 -16.42
N ALA A 623 24.00 5.20 -17.56
CA ALA A 623 22.81 4.66 -18.23
C ALA A 623 21.92 3.82 -17.31
N TYR A 624 22.56 3.00 -16.45
CA TYR A 624 21.86 2.12 -15.50
C TYR A 624 20.98 2.90 -14.49
N LYS A 625 21.44 4.08 -14.07
CA LYS A 625 20.75 4.95 -13.09
C LYS A 625 20.18 6.21 -13.77
N ASN A 626 19.95 6.16 -15.08
CA ASN A 626 19.52 7.32 -15.85
C ASN A 626 18.09 7.75 -15.45
N PHE A 627 17.82 9.05 -15.53
CA PHE A 627 16.54 9.65 -15.12
C PHE A 627 16.06 9.19 -13.74
N SER A 628 16.99 9.11 -12.78
CA SER A 628 16.77 8.77 -11.37
C SER A 628 16.17 9.93 -10.57
N PHE A 629 16.03 9.74 -9.25
CA PHE A 629 15.86 10.84 -8.32
C PHE A 629 16.98 10.86 -7.28
N LYS A 630 17.40 12.05 -6.85
CA LYS A 630 18.30 12.23 -5.71
C LYS A 630 17.51 12.31 -4.42
N LEU A 631 18.07 11.75 -3.34
CA LEU A 631 17.55 11.91 -1.99
C LEU A 631 18.48 12.86 -1.24
N VAL A 632 17.89 13.80 -0.52
CA VAL A 632 18.62 14.82 0.24
C VAL A 632 17.93 15.11 1.58
N ASP A 633 18.70 15.55 2.56
CA ASP A 633 18.16 15.95 3.87
C ASP A 633 17.21 17.14 3.73
N THR A 634 16.19 17.17 4.60
CA THR A 634 15.18 18.24 4.61
C THR A 634 15.77 19.62 4.92
N GLY A 635 16.82 19.68 5.75
CA GLY A 635 17.53 20.92 6.09
C GLY A 635 18.53 21.39 5.04
N SER A 636 18.77 20.61 3.98
CA SER A 636 19.74 20.95 2.94
C SER A 636 19.16 21.84 1.84
N MET A 637 17.88 22.21 1.92
CA MET A 637 17.18 22.94 0.87
C MET A 637 16.78 24.35 1.35
N THR A 638 17.14 25.38 0.59
CA THR A 638 16.77 26.78 0.88
C THR A 638 16.03 27.38 -0.31
N PHE A 639 14.96 28.15 -0.03
CA PHE A 639 14.23 28.88 -1.06
C PHE A 639 14.85 30.28 -1.21
N SER A 640 15.22 30.63 -2.43
CA SER A 640 15.79 31.93 -2.79
C SER A 640 15.02 32.56 -3.96
N THR A 641 15.35 33.80 -4.33
CA THR A 641 14.72 34.50 -5.47
C THR A 641 14.82 33.73 -6.80
N GLY A 642 15.77 32.79 -6.92
CA GLY A 642 15.93 31.91 -8.09
C GLY A 642 15.24 30.54 -7.98
N GLY A 643 14.50 30.29 -6.89
CA GLY A 643 13.90 29.00 -6.57
C GLY A 643 14.65 28.23 -5.48
N TRP A 644 14.33 26.95 -5.37
CA TRP A 644 14.96 26.04 -4.41
C TRP A 644 16.38 25.69 -4.83
N VAL A 645 17.32 25.85 -3.88
CA VAL A 645 18.72 25.47 -4.04
C VAL A 645 19.07 24.46 -2.96
N PHE A 646 19.76 23.38 -3.36
CA PHE A 646 20.29 22.40 -2.44
C PHE A 646 21.71 22.79 -2.05
N GLY A 647 21.92 23.07 -0.76
CA GLY A 647 23.26 23.27 -0.21
C GLY A 647 24.11 22.00 -0.22
N TYR A 648 23.47 20.83 -0.29
CA TYR A 648 24.13 19.53 -0.40
C TYR A 648 23.25 18.53 -1.20
N ASP A 649 23.86 17.79 -2.13
CA ASP A 649 23.24 16.79 -3.02
C ASP A 649 23.28 15.37 -2.43
N GLY A 650 23.05 15.26 -1.12
CA GLY A 650 23.11 13.98 -0.43
C GLY A 650 22.43 13.97 0.93
N VAL A 651 22.60 12.84 1.61
CA VAL A 651 22.12 12.56 2.97
C VAL A 651 23.31 12.60 3.93
N ARG A 652 23.16 13.27 5.07
CA ARG A 652 24.18 13.36 6.11
C ARG A 652 24.00 12.30 7.20
N GLU A 653 22.77 11.89 7.46
CA GLU A 653 22.47 10.85 8.45
C GLU A 653 22.45 9.47 7.79
N ASN A 654 23.60 9.01 7.31
CA ASN A 654 23.75 7.63 6.85
C ASN A 654 24.28 6.76 7.99
N ARG A 655 24.10 5.43 7.89
CA ARG A 655 24.63 4.49 8.89
C ARG A 655 25.27 3.26 8.24
N HIS A 656 26.31 2.73 8.89
CA HIS A 656 27.00 1.50 8.49
C HIS A 656 26.25 0.28 9.02
N TYR A 657 25.18 -0.12 8.33
CA TYR A 657 24.32 -1.17 8.85
C TYR A 657 24.92 -2.58 8.78
N PHE A 658 25.88 -2.82 7.88
CA PHE A 658 26.45 -4.16 7.64
C PHE A 658 27.63 -4.53 8.53
N GLU A 659 27.80 -3.78 9.62
CA GLU A 659 28.83 -3.99 10.62
C GLU A 659 28.25 -4.63 11.89
N SER A 660 29.13 -5.16 12.75
CA SER A 660 28.71 -5.77 14.02
C SER A 660 27.95 -4.78 14.90
N GLN A 661 28.31 -3.50 14.81
CA GLN A 661 27.65 -2.37 15.47
C GLN A 661 27.24 -1.39 14.38
N VAL A 662 26.13 -0.69 14.57
CA VAL A 662 25.75 0.36 13.61
C VAL A 662 26.48 1.62 14.01
N GLU A 663 27.34 2.08 13.11
CA GLU A 663 28.08 3.32 13.29
C GLU A 663 27.46 4.43 12.44
N GLU A 664 27.54 5.66 12.96
CA GLU A 664 27.14 6.84 12.22
C GLU A 664 28.18 7.11 11.13
N ASP A 665 27.72 7.34 9.90
CA ASP A 665 28.55 7.71 8.77
C ASP A 665 28.91 9.20 8.86
N THR A 666 29.74 9.56 9.84
CA THR A 666 30.12 10.95 10.09
C THR A 666 31.30 11.39 9.24
N ALA A 667 31.08 12.43 8.43
CA ALA A 667 32.11 13.41 8.09
C ALA A 667 32.04 14.56 9.10
N ALA A 668 33.15 15.29 9.34
CA ALA A 668 33.14 16.45 10.24
C ALA A 668 32.09 17.49 9.77
N PRO A 669 31.35 18.16 10.69
CA PRO A 669 30.36 19.17 10.33
C PRO A 669 30.94 20.22 9.35
N GLY A 670 30.28 20.42 8.20
CA GLY A 670 30.70 21.38 7.17
C GLY A 670 31.65 20.83 6.09
N THR A 671 32.05 19.56 6.17
CA THR A 671 32.72 18.88 5.05
C THR A 671 31.69 18.14 4.19
N VAL A 672 31.87 18.16 2.87
CA VAL A 672 31.13 17.26 1.96
C VAL A 672 31.51 15.84 2.36
N PRO A 673 30.57 14.96 2.77
CA PRO A 673 30.86 13.55 3.04
C PRO A 673 31.46 12.93 1.78
N GLY A 674 32.78 12.73 1.79
CA GLY A 674 33.54 12.35 0.61
C GLY A 674 34.53 11.21 0.83
N THR A 675 34.70 10.72 2.07
CA THR A 675 35.76 9.75 2.39
C THR A 675 35.36 8.58 3.30
N ILE A 676 34.17 8.55 3.89
CA ILE A 676 33.82 7.51 4.91
C ILE A 676 32.57 6.70 4.53
N GLY A 677 31.53 7.31 3.96
CA GLY A 677 30.36 6.57 3.45
C GLY A 677 29.54 7.27 2.36
N LYS A 678 28.49 6.59 1.88
CA LYS A 678 27.77 6.96 0.65
C LYS A 678 26.76 8.09 0.87
N GLY A 679 27.22 9.33 0.92
CA GLY A 679 26.34 10.51 1.00
C GLY A 679 25.40 10.69 -0.20
N LEU A 680 25.78 10.21 -1.39
CA LEU A 680 25.02 10.40 -2.63
C LEU A 680 23.99 9.27 -2.86
N ILE A 681 22.91 9.30 -2.09
CA ILE A 681 21.80 8.34 -2.19
C ILE A 681 20.90 8.72 -3.37
N ARG A 682 20.49 7.71 -4.17
CA ARG A 682 19.60 7.89 -5.32
C ARG A 682 18.45 6.87 -5.27
N LEU A 683 17.30 7.28 -5.78
CA LEU A 683 16.15 6.41 -6.09
C LEU A 683 16.24 6.00 -7.56
N HIS A 684 16.49 4.73 -7.84
CA HIS A 684 16.64 4.26 -9.23
C HIS A 684 16.37 2.77 -9.41
N ARG A 685 16.58 2.29 -10.64
CA ARG A 685 16.44 0.88 -11.01
C ARG A 685 17.36 -0.03 -10.17
N GLY A 686 16.80 -1.14 -9.69
CA GLY A 686 17.49 -2.32 -9.17
C GLY A 686 17.59 -3.44 -10.22
N ASN A 687 18.05 -4.63 -9.82
CA ASN A 687 18.25 -5.77 -10.70
C ASN A 687 17.38 -6.96 -10.27
N TYR A 688 17.07 -7.86 -11.20
CA TYR A 688 16.43 -9.15 -10.92
C TYR A 688 17.45 -10.31 -10.79
N GLY A 689 18.69 -10.12 -11.26
CA GLY A 689 19.69 -11.18 -11.43
C GLY A 689 20.76 -11.34 -10.33
N GLY A 690 21.53 -12.44 -10.42
CA GLY A 690 22.49 -12.95 -9.42
C GLY A 690 23.64 -12.05 -8.97
N GLY A 691 23.82 -10.87 -9.56
CA GLY A 691 24.92 -9.96 -9.25
C GLY A 691 24.64 -8.98 -8.11
N GLY A 692 23.44 -9.00 -7.53
CA GLY A 692 22.96 -7.93 -6.66
C GLY A 692 22.40 -6.75 -7.48
N THR A 693 21.92 -5.73 -6.78
CA THR A 693 21.39 -4.50 -7.38
C THR A 693 22.45 -3.65 -8.08
N GLY A 694 23.74 -3.89 -7.84
CA GLY A 694 24.84 -3.08 -8.37
C GLY A 694 24.78 -1.61 -7.92
N SER A 695 24.02 -1.32 -6.88
CA SER A 695 23.96 -0.01 -6.25
C SER A 695 24.28 -0.20 -4.80
N ASP A 696 25.46 0.19 -4.37
CA ASP A 696 25.84 -0.04 -2.99
C ASP A 696 25.43 1.19 -2.18
N GLY A 697 24.20 1.24 -1.66
CA GLY A 697 23.70 2.20 -0.65
C GLY A 697 22.50 3.02 -1.11
N CYS A 698 21.90 2.68 -2.25
CA CYS A 698 20.78 3.44 -2.81
C CYS A 698 19.42 2.86 -2.40
N VAL A 699 18.37 3.63 -2.64
CA VAL A 699 17.00 3.11 -2.62
C VAL A 699 16.69 2.59 -4.02
N THR A 700 16.46 1.29 -4.19
CA THR A 700 16.30 0.70 -5.52
C THR A 700 15.08 -0.17 -5.67
N SER A 701 14.62 -0.28 -6.91
CA SER A 701 13.51 -1.15 -7.28
C SER A 701 13.71 -1.73 -8.67
N PRO A 702 13.44 -3.02 -8.87
CA PRO A 702 13.51 -3.59 -10.20
C PRO A 702 12.31 -3.17 -11.07
N VAL A 703 11.29 -2.55 -10.45
CA VAL A 703 10.10 -1.94 -11.08
C VAL A 703 10.11 -0.40 -10.98
N TYR A 704 11.26 0.20 -10.69
CA TYR A 704 11.46 1.65 -10.51
C TYR A 704 10.80 2.52 -11.60
N PHE A 705 10.82 2.05 -12.85
CA PHE A 705 10.30 2.81 -13.98
C PHE A 705 8.81 3.11 -13.88
N HIS A 706 8.02 2.27 -13.21
CA HIS A 706 6.60 2.51 -13.00
C HIS A 706 6.37 3.68 -12.03
N LEU A 707 7.17 3.78 -10.95
CA LEU A 707 7.14 4.93 -10.07
C LEU A 707 7.56 6.21 -10.82
N ARG A 708 8.63 6.14 -11.62
CA ARG A 708 9.08 7.27 -12.45
C ARG A 708 7.99 7.76 -13.40
N ALA A 709 7.31 6.83 -14.08
CA ALA A 709 6.23 7.13 -15.00
C ALA A 709 5.03 7.77 -14.28
N ALA A 710 4.64 7.24 -13.11
CA ALA A 710 3.56 7.81 -12.31
C ALA A 710 3.87 9.25 -11.87
N LEU A 711 5.08 9.51 -11.38
CA LEU A 711 5.52 10.85 -10.99
C LEU A 711 5.56 11.82 -12.19
N ALA A 712 6.02 11.36 -13.36
CA ALA A 712 6.03 12.17 -14.58
C ALA A 712 4.60 12.52 -15.05
N ALA A 713 3.66 11.58 -14.92
CA ALA A 713 2.25 11.82 -15.24
C ALA A 713 1.61 12.87 -14.32
N LEU A 714 1.91 12.83 -13.01
CA LEU A 714 1.46 13.85 -12.06
C LEU A 714 1.99 15.24 -12.42
N PHE A 715 3.29 15.34 -12.67
CA PHE A 715 3.93 16.59 -13.09
C PHE A 715 3.30 17.19 -14.36
N ARG A 716 2.95 16.34 -15.33
CA ARG A 716 2.21 16.76 -16.54
C ARG A 716 0.82 17.29 -16.21
N GLY A 717 0.09 16.60 -15.33
CA GLY A 717 -1.21 17.03 -14.84
C GLY A 717 -1.15 18.44 -14.24
N GLU A 718 -0.19 18.67 -13.34
CA GLU A 718 0.07 19.98 -12.73
C GLU A 718 0.38 21.07 -13.78
N HIS A 719 1.21 20.76 -14.77
CA HIS A 719 1.53 21.70 -15.85
C HIS A 719 0.30 22.07 -16.70
N THR A 720 -0.59 21.11 -16.92
CA THR A 720 -1.84 21.34 -17.67
C THR A 720 -2.78 22.28 -16.92
N LEU A 721 -2.79 22.23 -15.58
CA LEU A 721 -3.58 23.15 -14.74
C LEU A 721 -3.10 24.61 -14.82
N LEU A 722 -1.85 24.84 -15.23
CA LEU A 722 -1.19 26.15 -15.13
C LEU A 722 -1.35 27.11 -16.33
N ALA A 723 -2.37 26.96 -17.19
CA ALA A 723 -2.65 27.88 -18.32
C ALA A 723 -1.47 28.14 -19.30
N ASN A 724 -0.37 27.39 -19.19
CA ASN A 724 0.75 27.40 -20.13
C ASN A 724 1.19 25.96 -20.46
N PRO A 725 0.31 25.14 -21.05
CA PRO A 725 0.62 23.76 -21.42
C PRO A 725 1.74 23.66 -22.47
N GLU A 726 1.98 24.71 -23.26
CA GLU A 726 3.04 24.76 -24.28
C GLU A 726 4.46 24.70 -23.69
N SER A 727 4.62 24.92 -22.38
CA SER A 727 5.89 24.78 -21.67
C SER A 727 6.30 23.34 -21.33
N PHE A 728 5.43 22.36 -21.60
CA PHE A 728 5.72 20.95 -21.30
C PHE A 728 6.69 20.35 -22.33
N ASP A 729 7.82 19.80 -21.86
CA ASP A 729 8.80 19.16 -22.73
C ASP A 729 8.29 17.77 -23.18
N PRO A 730 8.03 17.54 -24.48
CA PRO A 730 7.49 16.27 -24.97
C PRO A 730 8.44 15.09 -24.73
N ARG A 731 9.73 15.33 -24.45
CA ARG A 731 10.68 14.26 -24.10
C ARG A 731 10.38 13.63 -22.74
N LEU A 732 9.61 14.30 -21.86
CA LEU A 732 9.13 13.70 -20.61
C LEU A 732 8.18 12.51 -20.88
N GLU A 733 7.41 12.52 -21.97
CA GLU A 733 6.58 11.37 -22.36
C GLU A 733 7.43 10.15 -22.77
N GLN A 734 8.55 10.41 -23.45
CA GLN A 734 9.50 9.34 -23.79
C GLN A 734 10.09 8.73 -22.51
N ILE A 735 10.40 9.56 -21.51
CA ILE A 735 10.89 9.10 -20.21
C ILE A 735 9.81 8.30 -19.45
N ALA A 736 8.57 8.78 -19.45
CA ALA A 736 7.45 8.12 -18.78
C ALA A 736 7.07 6.78 -19.41
N SER A 737 7.17 6.66 -20.74
CA SER A 737 6.82 5.43 -21.48
C SER A 737 7.91 4.35 -21.44
N ALA A 738 9.15 4.67 -21.06
CA ALA A 738 10.23 3.71 -20.95
C ALA A 738 10.14 2.85 -19.68
N LEU A 739 9.21 1.90 -19.66
CA LEU A 739 8.89 1.05 -18.50
C LEU A 739 9.81 -0.18 -18.32
N THR A 740 10.78 -0.39 -19.21
CA THR A 740 11.68 -1.54 -19.16
C THR A 740 13.15 -1.12 -19.04
N PRO A 741 14.02 -2.01 -18.50
CA PRO A 741 15.47 -1.86 -18.56
C PRO A 741 16.01 -1.40 -19.91
N GLN A 742 15.64 -2.09 -20.98
CA GLN A 742 16.14 -1.85 -22.34
C GLN A 742 15.65 -0.50 -22.87
N ALA A 743 14.39 -0.16 -22.62
CA ALA A 743 13.85 1.15 -23.00
C ALA A 743 14.56 2.28 -22.26
N ASN A 744 14.83 2.12 -20.97
CA ASN A 744 15.59 3.10 -20.19
C ASN A 744 17.01 3.31 -20.71
N ASP A 745 17.71 2.21 -21.03
CA ASP A 745 19.07 2.28 -21.55
C ASP A 745 19.09 2.98 -22.92
N ALA A 746 18.08 2.74 -23.76
CA ALA A 746 17.91 3.45 -25.03
C ALA A 746 17.70 4.97 -24.85
N LEU A 747 16.99 5.41 -23.78
CA LEU A 747 16.82 6.83 -23.50
C LEU A 747 18.14 7.55 -23.19
N TYR A 748 19.14 6.85 -22.66
CA TYR A 748 20.45 7.45 -22.35
C TYR A 748 21.13 8.00 -23.59
N THR A 749 21.00 7.30 -24.72
CA THR A 749 21.50 7.75 -26.02
C THR A 749 20.53 8.71 -26.71
N ALA A 750 19.22 8.45 -26.65
CA ALA A 750 18.23 9.20 -27.42
C ALA A 750 18.03 10.65 -26.97
N ILE A 751 18.14 10.95 -25.66
CA ILE A 751 17.86 12.28 -25.11
C ILE A 751 19.14 13.17 -25.07
N GLY A 752 20.20 12.76 -25.78
CA GLY A 752 21.41 13.56 -26.02
C GLY A 752 22.45 13.52 -24.91
N ASP A 753 23.49 14.34 -25.04
CA ASP A 753 24.60 14.46 -24.07
C ASP A 753 24.11 14.82 -22.66
N PRO A 754 24.88 14.57 -21.57
CA PRO A 754 24.52 14.86 -20.18
C PRO A 754 23.82 16.20 -19.96
N ALA A 755 24.29 17.27 -20.62
CA ALA A 755 23.75 18.63 -20.51
C ALA A 755 22.32 18.75 -21.08
N THR A 756 22.08 18.19 -22.27
CA THR A 756 20.76 18.26 -22.92
C THR A 756 19.71 17.54 -22.10
N GLY A 757 19.92 16.28 -21.71
CA GLY A 757 18.96 15.55 -20.88
C GLY A 757 18.86 16.06 -19.44
N ALA A 758 19.88 16.75 -18.92
CA ALA A 758 19.78 17.43 -17.62
C ALA A 758 18.74 18.55 -17.69
N SER A 759 18.68 19.34 -18.77
CA SER A 759 17.66 20.39 -18.93
C SER A 759 16.23 19.85 -19.00
N VAL A 760 16.06 18.62 -19.51
CA VAL A 760 14.77 17.94 -19.63
C VAL A 760 14.27 17.45 -18.28
N TRP A 761 15.16 16.88 -17.47
CA TRP A 761 14.75 16.09 -16.29
C TRP A 761 15.14 16.72 -14.96
N ASN A 762 16.28 17.37 -14.84
CA ASN A 762 16.75 17.85 -13.55
C ASN A 762 15.78 18.86 -12.95
N SER A 763 15.48 18.67 -11.67
CA SER A 763 14.68 19.62 -10.90
C SER A 763 13.29 19.90 -11.48
N LYS A 764 12.74 19.00 -12.30
CA LYS A 764 11.36 19.10 -12.79
C LYS A 764 10.37 18.56 -11.76
N ILE A 765 10.64 17.35 -11.27
CA ILE A 765 9.79 16.66 -10.33
C ILE A 765 10.46 16.73 -8.96
N ALA A 766 9.70 17.18 -7.97
CA ALA A 766 10.10 17.16 -6.57
C ALA A 766 9.06 16.40 -5.76
N ALA A 767 9.50 15.73 -4.70
CA ALA A 767 8.62 14.99 -3.80
C ALA A 767 9.20 15.00 -2.38
N VAL A 768 8.37 14.60 -1.41
CA VAL A 768 8.82 14.25 -0.05
C VAL A 768 8.92 12.72 0.05
N LEU A 769 9.88 12.20 0.78
CA LEU A 769 9.96 10.80 1.17
C LEU A 769 9.92 10.67 2.68
N TRP A 770 8.99 9.86 3.18
CA TRP A 770 9.06 9.29 4.52
C TRP A 770 9.58 7.87 4.41
N LEU A 771 10.79 7.63 4.91
CA LEU A 771 11.37 6.29 4.97
C LEU A 771 11.11 5.72 6.37
N ILE A 772 10.33 4.65 6.44
CA ILE A 772 9.88 3.99 7.66
C ILE A 772 10.58 2.64 7.77
N ARG A 773 11.27 2.45 8.90
CA ARG A 773 12.08 1.28 9.24
C ARG A 773 11.70 0.77 10.63
N PRO A 774 10.73 -0.15 10.74
CA PRO A 774 10.38 -0.80 12.01
C PRO A 774 11.57 -1.53 12.64
N ASP A 775 12.52 -1.94 11.81
CA ASP A 775 13.75 -2.64 12.14
C ASP A 775 14.97 -1.70 12.28
N GLU A 776 14.76 -0.38 12.39
CA GLU A 776 15.86 0.58 12.50
C GLU A 776 16.74 0.29 13.71
N ARG A 777 18.01 -0.06 13.43
CA ARG A 777 19.01 -0.40 14.43
C ARG A 777 19.53 0.88 15.10
N PRO A 778 19.70 0.89 16.43
CA PRO A 778 20.32 2.02 17.11
C PRO A 778 21.81 2.10 16.77
N LEU A 779 22.38 3.30 16.94
CA LEU A 779 23.84 3.47 16.96
C LEU A 779 24.45 2.74 18.17
N GLY A 780 25.61 2.12 17.96
CA GLY A 780 26.37 1.41 19.00
C GLY A 780 26.09 -0.07 19.07
#